data_AF-A0A8E2VIE7-F1
#
_entry.id   AF-A0A8E2VIE7-F1
#
_cell.length_a   1.000
_cell.length_b   1.000
_cell.length_c   1.000
_cell.angle_alpha   90.00
_cell.angle_beta   90.00
_cell.angle_gamma   90.00
#
_symmetry.space_group_name_H-M   'P 1'
#
loop_
_entity.id
_entity.type
_entity.pdbx_description
1 polymer ?
#
loop_
_entity_poly.entity_id
_entity_poly.type
_entity_poly.pdbx_seq_one_letter_code
_entity_poly.pdbx_strand_id
1 'polypeptide(L)'
;MAKFDIKGPTSGSTVGFALRRSGTSTSLVEVSRTDWAVPGGHEGGSGGLPSVLALEAEAGVVSRIPLSTLGQISGVEIASQPGLGHVSLSGTDILINLVDQETAIGEVVAARTGTPFGFDLLVSESGKAPVTMAVTVTPIRHKTLCGWSCGRGIKLAVDSNDETVLEPGETHADIYVSLSASAYDKAAVVAEVGSWLMANRVDDYIAAQLTPGGGDVLGHAVSHNPTTYFGSQAKPLMPDDAKDIVAQLASAHGFETVHIHYERGYDYSSNKGSAMVGGRGLLHPHAVLAWGTGPRPILGLAKFNGSIKMHGLVMRGLEFPMGAGVESAAGSNVIIEDCAILGSVYFYGNDGTYPARFTVRNSILPQAFDTSGLDPANPSFWKGNYRPSCIKPGGGSNGIMIQGNFVAWGGAGPEYLNTFGPDGVPSKDDAYGYEQIGSDSRWGLNGFATPGPNLLTHPIYFDSFTRHILMRDNFVFGSGGSLVQLRGGAVMRNCAFAWGNQVFSFGQGLFDNYADPVYPDYADGHRSLGQDVVVTHAGYLDGPNAGNALSEGVKVGAPLVAFDRFLVLHDLNPNDPVGEGRLVSDWNGDIHTRKDGLIYREEEFGPGGIFENFRGRERQTLAHWGSQTYNPDGIDLSNVNDATIFRWYDAQRGNAPDTTTDIMDIYWWLREHQGPEIKALVRSFIAFMQAPVGIAPTWRTKAAACSFVPDLAEDGCRWDNPNNWGGDLIPGSFAGDTVKLNGHKVFFQDHTLTVADLDLGVGGHLQAVNGRLNVSAAPVCSGGGALTTDESGQIWIKGYQGAAPLAVTVKGGRFANTGTFSGSADIHVDGSTDPHGKAEFLCAYGAAAMTVRSGRKMEIVGGGPRVGFDGTGGAQARLSFESGAVLSFVAENGQLATIREFRSGVNGTTVPDVVSTVALGGAALALDLTGVTPGSYTLVSADNVTGRFGGVSGKIGPGLDATVVVSAKGVNLTVTAGSGRIMLG
;
A
#
# COMPACT_ATOMS: atom_id res chain seq x y z
N MET A 1 21.50 -9.07 38.66
CA MET A 1 22.77 -9.09 37.90
C MET A 1 22.83 -7.81 37.09
N ALA A 2 23.85 -6.98 37.25
CA ALA A 2 24.04 -5.81 36.41
C ALA A 2 24.73 -6.25 35.10
N LYS A 3 24.17 -5.88 33.95
CA LYS A 3 24.79 -6.07 32.64
C LYS A 3 25.58 -4.82 32.29
N PHE A 4 26.83 -4.97 31.85
CA PHE A 4 27.68 -3.89 31.37
C PHE A 4 28.05 -4.18 29.92
N ASP A 5 27.66 -3.29 29.01
CA ASP A 5 28.01 -3.36 27.59
C ASP A 5 29.11 -2.32 27.32
N ILE A 6 30.20 -2.74 26.68
CA ILE A 6 31.36 -1.90 26.35
C ILE A 6 31.51 -1.87 24.82
N LYS A 7 31.53 -0.67 24.22
CA LYS A 7 31.96 -0.47 22.82
C LYS A 7 33.46 -0.18 22.80
N GLY A 8 34.23 -1.04 22.12
CA GLY A 8 35.66 -0.83 21.93
C GLY A 8 35.97 0.25 20.87
N PRO A 9 37.15 0.88 20.94
CA PRO A 9 37.47 2.09 20.16
C PRO A 9 37.80 1.81 18.69
N THR A 10 38.41 0.66 18.36
CA THR A 10 38.81 0.27 16.98
C THR A 10 39.10 -1.24 16.86
N SER A 11 38.95 -1.82 15.67
CA SER A 11 39.29 -3.24 15.40
C SER A 11 40.78 -3.53 15.65
N GLY A 12 41.10 -4.61 16.36
CA GLY A 12 42.47 -5.02 16.69
C GLY A 12 43.05 -4.42 17.97
N SER A 13 42.28 -3.60 18.70
CA SER A 13 42.72 -3.01 19.96
C SER A 13 42.50 -3.95 21.16
N THR A 14 43.27 -3.77 22.22
CA THR A 14 43.04 -4.46 23.51
C THR A 14 42.18 -3.59 24.40
N VAL A 15 41.02 -4.10 24.82
CA VAL A 15 40.13 -3.44 25.77
C VAL A 15 40.24 -4.14 27.12
N GLY A 16 40.69 -3.41 28.13
CA GLY A 16 40.72 -3.86 29.51
C GLY A 16 39.74 -3.07 30.37
N PHE A 17 38.96 -3.75 31.19
CA PHE A 17 38.09 -3.15 32.19
C PHE A 17 38.37 -3.77 33.56
N ALA A 18 38.50 -2.92 34.58
CA ALA A 18 38.61 -3.34 35.97
C ALA A 18 37.60 -2.61 36.83
N LEU A 19 36.73 -3.37 37.50
CA LEU A 19 35.87 -2.87 38.57
C LEU A 19 36.66 -2.93 39.87
N ARG A 20 36.98 -1.77 40.45
CA ARG A 20 37.74 -1.67 41.69
C ARG A 20 36.84 -1.23 42.83
N ARG A 21 37.15 -1.72 44.04
CA ARG A 21 36.52 -1.18 45.25
C ARG A 21 37.07 0.23 45.51
N SER A 22 36.18 1.21 45.61
CA SER A 22 36.55 2.62 45.81
C SER A 22 37.55 2.78 46.98
N GLY A 23 38.63 3.52 46.74
CA GLY A 23 39.69 3.77 47.72
C GLY A 23 40.72 2.64 47.88
N THR A 24 40.68 1.60 47.06
CA THR A 24 41.67 0.50 47.08
C THR A 24 42.22 0.19 45.69
N SER A 25 43.43 -0.39 45.63
CA SER A 25 44.00 -0.92 44.38
C SER A 25 43.50 -2.33 44.02
N THR A 26 42.59 -2.90 44.81
CA THR A 26 42.11 -4.27 44.65
C THR A 26 41.00 -4.34 43.58
N SER A 27 41.28 -5.04 42.47
CA SER A 27 40.28 -5.38 41.45
C SER A 27 39.28 -6.41 41.99
N LEU A 28 37.99 -6.13 41.86
CA LEU A 28 36.89 -7.06 42.17
C LEU A 28 36.54 -7.93 40.96
N VAL A 29 36.65 -7.34 39.76
CA VAL A 29 36.49 -8.02 38.47
C VAL A 29 37.46 -7.36 37.51
N GLU A 30 38.23 -8.16 36.79
CA GLU A 30 39.14 -7.70 35.75
C GLU A 30 38.93 -8.54 34.51
N VAL A 31 38.60 -7.88 33.40
CA VAL A 31 38.34 -8.53 32.11
C VAL A 31 39.16 -7.80 31.07
N SER A 32 39.97 -8.55 30.32
CA SER A 32 40.65 -8.04 29.15
C SER A 32 40.23 -8.84 27.92
N ARG A 33 40.05 -8.12 26.81
CA ARG A 33 39.87 -8.70 25.49
C ARG A 33 40.88 -8.06 24.55
N THR A 34 41.89 -8.82 24.16
CA THR A 34 42.77 -8.50 23.05
C THR A 34 42.03 -8.70 21.72
N ASP A 35 42.43 -7.97 20.68
CA ASP A 35 41.87 -8.11 19.33
C ASP A 35 40.35 -7.86 19.24
N TRP A 36 39.91 -6.75 19.85
CA TRP A 36 38.52 -6.30 19.79
C TRP A 36 38.04 -6.22 18.34
N ALA A 37 36.88 -6.79 18.03
CA ALA A 37 36.31 -6.88 16.67
C ALA A 37 37.18 -7.61 15.61
N VAL A 38 38.24 -8.31 16.00
CA VAL A 38 38.90 -9.30 15.14
C VAL A 38 38.19 -10.64 15.38
N PRO A 39 37.64 -11.30 14.35
CA PRO A 39 37.12 -12.66 14.47
C PRO A 39 38.24 -13.53 15.05
N GLY A 40 37.96 -14.22 16.16
CA GLY A 40 38.99 -14.87 16.97
C GLY A 40 40.04 -15.59 16.13
N GLY A 41 41.29 -15.12 16.22
CA GLY A 41 42.43 -15.93 15.84
C GLY A 41 42.43 -17.14 16.76
N HIS A 42 41.92 -18.26 16.26
CA HIS A 42 42.31 -19.55 16.79
C HIS A 42 43.84 -19.61 16.71
N GLU A 43 44.51 -19.69 17.86
CA GLU A 43 45.92 -20.05 17.92
C GLU A 43 46.13 -21.31 17.07
N GLY A 44 46.80 -21.16 15.93
CA GLY A 44 47.58 -22.19 15.23
C GLY A 44 47.06 -23.63 15.19
N GLY A 45 45.75 -23.85 15.16
CA GLY A 45 45.12 -25.16 15.11
C GLY A 45 44.35 -25.33 13.81
N SER A 46 44.50 -26.48 13.17
CA SER A 46 43.81 -26.94 11.97
C SER A 46 42.28 -27.12 12.16
N GLY A 47 41.58 -26.08 12.61
CA GLY A 47 40.13 -26.07 12.78
C GLY A 47 39.46 -25.89 11.42
N GLY A 48 38.80 -26.95 10.92
CA GLY A 48 37.98 -26.88 9.72
C GLY A 48 36.79 -25.91 9.89
N LEU A 49 36.14 -25.59 8.77
CA LEU A 49 34.91 -24.79 8.76
C LEU A 49 33.90 -25.32 9.80
N PRO A 50 33.23 -24.43 10.56
CA PRO A 50 32.19 -24.86 11.49
C PRO A 50 31.05 -25.54 10.72
N SER A 51 30.56 -26.67 11.23
CA SER A 51 29.40 -27.37 10.64
C SER A 51 28.07 -26.69 10.94
N VAL A 52 28.04 -25.79 11.94
CA VAL A 52 26.86 -25.04 12.37
C VAL A 52 27.24 -23.58 12.65
N LEU A 53 26.43 -22.65 12.15
CA LEU A 53 26.55 -21.22 12.40
C LEU A 53 25.25 -20.69 13.01
N ALA A 54 25.34 -19.95 14.11
CA ALA A 54 24.19 -19.29 14.72
C ALA A 54 24.32 -17.77 14.57
N LEU A 55 23.26 -17.12 14.10
CA LEU A 55 23.22 -15.70 13.79
C LEU A 55 21.96 -15.06 14.38
N GLU A 56 22.02 -13.75 14.58
CA GLU A 56 20.86 -12.91 14.83
C GLU A 56 20.61 -12.02 13.61
N ALA A 57 19.35 -11.80 13.27
CA ALA A 57 18.95 -10.91 12.19
C ALA A 57 17.77 -10.03 12.61
N GLU A 58 17.79 -8.76 12.22
CA GLU A 58 16.72 -7.83 12.55
C GLU A 58 15.46 -8.16 11.74
N ALA A 59 14.31 -8.24 12.41
CA ALA A 59 13.01 -8.29 11.75
C ALA A 59 12.72 -6.95 11.04
N GLY A 60 11.92 -6.99 9.96
CA GLY A 60 11.48 -5.78 9.26
C GLY A 60 12.50 -5.15 8.30
N VAL A 61 13.68 -5.73 8.16
CA VAL A 61 14.76 -5.22 7.30
C VAL A 61 15.46 -6.33 6.52
N VAL A 62 16.33 -5.94 5.59
CA VAL A 62 17.31 -6.84 4.96
C VAL A 62 18.61 -6.77 5.75
N SER A 63 18.93 -7.82 6.49
CA SER A 63 20.15 -7.92 7.29
C SER A 63 21.34 -8.40 6.44
N ARG A 64 22.53 -7.88 6.74
CA ARG A 64 23.79 -8.21 6.07
C ARG A 64 24.69 -9.04 6.97
N ILE A 65 25.25 -10.13 6.43
CA ILE A 65 26.29 -10.94 7.06
C ILE A 65 27.49 -11.04 6.11
N PRO A 66 28.63 -10.42 6.42
CA PRO A 66 29.83 -10.50 5.59
C PRO A 66 30.33 -11.94 5.47
N LEU A 67 30.73 -12.37 4.27
CA LEU A 67 31.29 -13.71 4.04
C LEU A 67 32.60 -13.95 4.79
N SER A 68 33.31 -12.90 5.17
CA SER A 68 34.48 -13.00 6.05
C SER A 68 34.15 -13.58 7.43
N THR A 69 32.88 -13.56 7.85
CA THR A 69 32.42 -14.24 9.07
C THR A 69 32.53 -15.77 8.98
N LEU A 70 32.61 -16.32 7.77
CA LEU A 70 32.74 -17.76 7.53
C LEU A 70 34.21 -18.24 7.53
N GLY A 71 35.17 -17.33 7.65
CA GLY A 71 36.60 -17.62 7.53
C GLY A 71 37.13 -17.49 6.10
N GLN A 72 38.26 -18.15 5.82
CA GLN A 72 38.87 -18.13 4.49
C GLN A 72 38.18 -19.12 3.55
N ILE A 73 37.27 -18.61 2.73
CA ILE A 73 36.50 -19.39 1.77
C ILE A 73 36.87 -19.00 0.33
N SER A 74 36.76 -19.95 -0.61
CA SER A 74 36.90 -19.72 -2.05
C SER A 74 35.55 -19.64 -2.77
N GLY A 75 34.46 -20.03 -2.10
CA GLY A 75 33.10 -19.96 -2.66
C GLY A 75 32.03 -20.28 -1.62
N VAL A 76 30.82 -19.80 -1.89
CA VAL A 76 29.62 -20.06 -1.09
C VAL A 76 28.41 -20.16 -2.01
N GLU A 77 27.53 -21.10 -1.71
CA GLU A 77 26.24 -21.27 -2.37
C GLU A 77 25.15 -21.50 -1.33
N ILE A 78 23.91 -21.12 -1.64
CA ILE A 78 22.76 -21.41 -0.79
C ILE A 78 22.25 -22.80 -1.16
N ALA A 79 22.36 -23.74 -0.23
CA ALA A 79 21.95 -25.12 -0.45
C ALA A 79 20.46 -25.34 -0.15
N SER A 80 19.89 -24.59 0.79
CA SER A 80 18.45 -24.60 1.07
C SER A 80 17.95 -23.20 1.47
N GLN A 81 16.72 -22.87 1.09
CA GLN A 81 16.03 -21.66 1.58
C GLN A 81 15.33 -21.97 2.91
N PRO A 82 15.22 -21.00 3.84
CA PRO A 82 14.50 -21.20 5.09
C PRO A 82 12.98 -21.23 4.87
N GLY A 83 12.25 -21.81 5.83
CA GLY A 83 10.78 -21.72 5.88
C GLY A 83 10.26 -20.33 6.30
N LEU A 84 11.13 -19.44 6.77
CA LEU A 84 10.83 -18.08 7.19
C LEU A 84 11.86 -17.11 6.61
N GLY A 85 11.40 -16.00 6.03
CA GLY A 85 12.29 -15.02 5.39
C GLY A 85 12.82 -15.50 4.04
N HIS A 86 13.87 -14.84 3.55
CA HIS A 86 14.56 -15.21 2.31
C HIS A 86 16.06 -14.95 2.43
N VAL A 87 16.88 -15.88 1.92
CA VAL A 87 18.34 -15.74 1.93
C VAL A 87 18.86 -15.59 0.50
N SER A 88 19.78 -14.66 0.30
CA SER A 88 20.44 -14.43 -0.99
C SER A 88 21.90 -14.04 -0.81
N LEU A 89 22.68 -14.10 -1.89
CA LEU A 89 24.08 -13.65 -1.91
C LEU A 89 24.19 -12.34 -2.69
N SER A 90 24.96 -11.39 -2.19
CA SER A 90 25.28 -10.15 -2.90
C SER A 90 26.76 -9.82 -2.70
N GLY A 91 27.56 -9.95 -3.76
CA GLY A 91 28.99 -9.71 -3.70
C GLY A 91 29.68 -10.53 -2.61
N THR A 92 30.16 -9.86 -1.56
CA THR A 92 30.87 -10.47 -0.43
C THR A 92 29.98 -10.71 0.79
N ASP A 93 28.66 -10.72 0.63
CA ASP A 93 27.70 -10.77 1.74
C ASP A 93 26.60 -11.80 1.52
N ILE A 94 26.13 -12.39 2.62
CA ILE A 94 24.85 -13.08 2.73
C ILE A 94 23.82 -12.05 3.19
N LEU A 95 22.69 -12.01 2.50
CA LEU A 95 21.56 -11.15 2.84
C LEU A 95 20.40 -11.99 3.34
N ILE A 96 19.84 -11.61 4.49
CA ILE A 96 18.65 -12.22 5.08
C ILE A 96 17.52 -11.18 5.06
N ASN A 97 16.52 -11.40 4.22
CA ASN A 97 15.34 -10.55 4.13
C ASN A 97 14.25 -11.03 5.10
N LEU A 98 13.95 -10.21 6.12
CA LEU A 98 12.88 -10.42 7.10
C LEU A 98 11.86 -9.28 7.09
N VAL A 99 11.76 -8.53 5.98
CA VAL A 99 10.91 -7.33 5.88
C VAL A 99 9.43 -7.65 6.09
N ASP A 100 8.97 -8.83 5.65
CA ASP A 100 7.58 -9.27 5.83
C ASP A 100 7.24 -9.71 7.27
N GLN A 101 8.24 -9.94 8.14
CA GLN A 101 8.04 -10.48 9.48
C GLN A 101 7.55 -9.47 10.51
N GLU A 102 7.69 -8.16 10.24
CA GLU A 102 7.19 -7.09 11.10
C GLU A 102 5.82 -6.55 10.65
N THR A 103 5.41 -6.85 9.41
CA THR A 103 4.17 -6.34 8.82
C THR A 103 2.89 -6.99 9.38
N ALA A 104 3.04 -7.99 10.25
CA ALA A 104 1.92 -8.64 10.90
C ALA A 104 1.47 -7.84 12.13
N ILE A 105 0.16 -7.84 12.42
CA ILE A 105 -0.44 -7.10 13.54
C ILE A 105 0.22 -7.53 14.87
N GLY A 106 0.39 -6.59 15.81
CA GLY A 106 1.32 -6.60 16.95
C GLY A 106 1.54 -7.90 17.76
N GLU A 107 0.58 -8.84 17.81
CA GLU A 107 0.76 -10.15 18.45
C GLU A 107 1.63 -11.12 17.62
N VAL A 108 1.57 -11.05 16.29
CA VAL A 108 2.29 -11.98 15.39
C VAL A 108 3.79 -11.65 15.33
N VAL A 109 4.15 -10.35 15.41
CA VAL A 109 5.56 -9.93 15.49
C VAL A 109 6.18 -10.38 16.80
N ALA A 110 5.44 -10.31 17.91
CA ALA A 110 5.89 -10.81 19.21
C ALA A 110 6.07 -12.34 19.22
N ALA A 111 5.19 -13.08 18.53
CA ALA A 111 5.28 -14.54 18.42
C ALA A 111 6.45 -15.03 17.54
N ARG A 112 6.91 -14.21 16.58
CA ARG A 112 8.01 -14.57 15.66
C ARG A 112 9.39 -14.09 16.11
N THR A 113 9.48 -12.99 16.84
CA THR A 113 10.75 -12.56 17.45
C THR A 113 11.21 -13.58 18.48
N GLY A 114 12.41 -14.13 18.32
CA GLY A 114 12.99 -15.16 19.19
C GLY A 114 12.74 -16.62 18.78
N THR A 115 11.95 -16.90 17.75
CA THR A 115 11.80 -18.27 17.21
C THR A 115 12.82 -18.50 16.09
N PRO A 116 13.86 -19.33 16.30
CA PRO A 116 14.90 -19.51 15.29
C PRO A 116 14.40 -20.27 14.06
N PHE A 117 14.98 -19.97 12.90
CA PHE A 117 14.77 -20.72 11.67
C PHE A 117 16.12 -21.13 11.06
N GLY A 118 16.12 -22.19 10.25
CA GLY A 118 17.33 -22.76 9.67
C GLY A 118 17.38 -22.68 8.15
N PHE A 119 18.60 -22.60 7.61
CA PHE A 119 18.92 -22.82 6.19
C PHE A 119 20.34 -23.38 6.04
N ASP A 120 20.68 -23.92 4.89
CA ASP A 120 21.99 -24.53 4.66
C ASP A 120 22.80 -23.74 3.62
N LEU A 121 24.10 -23.63 3.87
CA LEU A 121 25.09 -23.11 2.93
C LEU A 121 26.02 -24.24 2.48
N LEU A 122 26.44 -24.19 1.22
CA LEU A 122 27.55 -25.00 0.72
C LEU A 122 28.79 -24.11 0.62
N VAL A 123 29.79 -24.37 1.46
CA VAL A 123 30.98 -23.51 1.60
C VAL A 123 32.20 -24.25 1.05
N SER A 124 32.94 -23.59 0.16
CA SER A 124 34.15 -24.14 -0.44
C SER A 124 35.41 -23.49 0.13
N GLU A 125 36.42 -24.29 0.43
CA GLU A 125 37.79 -23.82 0.70
C GLU A 125 38.71 -24.20 -0.46
N SER A 126 39.74 -23.39 -0.70
CA SER A 126 40.70 -23.66 -1.78
C SER A 126 41.34 -25.04 -1.62
N GLY A 127 41.21 -25.89 -2.65
CA GLY A 127 41.78 -27.25 -2.65
C GLY A 127 41.04 -28.28 -1.81
N LYS A 128 39.86 -27.96 -1.25
CA LYS A 128 39.02 -28.91 -0.49
C LYS A 128 37.64 -29.08 -1.14
N ALA A 129 36.97 -30.19 -0.82
CA ALA A 129 35.59 -30.39 -1.22
C ALA A 129 34.65 -29.41 -0.47
N PRO A 130 33.56 -28.94 -1.09
CA PRO A 130 32.60 -28.09 -0.40
C PRO A 130 31.95 -28.81 0.78
N VAL A 131 31.71 -28.08 1.88
CA VAL A 131 31.10 -28.57 3.11
C VAL A 131 29.74 -27.90 3.31
N THR A 132 28.72 -28.68 3.63
CA THR A 132 27.42 -28.14 4.04
C THR A 132 27.51 -27.61 5.47
N MET A 133 27.12 -26.36 5.65
CA MET A 133 27.05 -25.68 6.94
C MET A 133 25.59 -25.32 7.23
N ALA A 134 25.07 -25.83 8.35
CA ALA A 134 23.73 -25.49 8.81
C ALA A 134 23.76 -24.11 9.50
N VAL A 135 22.92 -23.19 9.05
CA VAL A 135 22.81 -21.85 9.63
C VAL A 135 21.48 -21.75 10.38
N THR A 136 21.53 -21.33 11.64
CA THR A 136 20.35 -20.99 12.45
C THR A 136 20.31 -19.49 12.67
N VAL A 137 19.18 -18.87 12.33
CA VAL A 137 18.97 -17.43 12.49
C VAL A 137 17.90 -17.21 13.53
N THR A 138 18.19 -16.38 14.52
CA THR A 138 17.20 -15.91 15.50
C THR A 138 16.74 -14.51 15.08
N PRO A 139 15.46 -14.31 14.72
CA PRO A 139 14.92 -12.99 14.50
C PRO A 139 14.95 -12.20 15.80
N ILE A 140 15.62 -11.05 15.80
CA ILE A 140 15.67 -10.14 16.95
C ILE A 140 14.83 -8.90 16.67
N ARG A 141 14.20 -8.40 17.73
CA ARG A 141 13.54 -7.10 17.71
C ARG A 141 14.59 -6.02 18.00
N HIS A 142 14.74 -5.05 17.11
CA HIS A 142 15.55 -3.88 17.44
C HIS A 142 14.73 -2.97 18.35
N LYS A 143 15.17 -2.79 19.61
CA LYS A 143 14.39 -2.10 20.66
C LYS A 143 14.08 -0.62 20.38
N THR A 144 14.77 -0.03 19.40
CA THR A 144 14.67 1.40 19.01
C THR A 144 14.14 1.63 17.60
N LEU A 145 13.81 0.57 16.82
CA LEU A 145 13.47 0.72 15.40
C LEU A 145 12.34 -0.22 14.96
N CYS A 146 11.44 0.33 14.15
CA CYS A 146 10.55 -0.45 13.30
C CYS A 146 11.11 -0.49 11.85
N GLY A 147 10.83 -1.58 11.15
CA GLY A 147 11.34 -1.91 9.82
C GLY A 147 10.73 -1.09 8.67
N TRP A 148 11.12 -1.43 7.44
CA TRP A 148 10.66 -0.76 6.22
C TRP A 148 9.22 -1.15 5.88
N SER A 149 8.45 -0.22 5.33
CA SER A 149 7.19 -0.57 4.68
C SER A 149 7.47 -1.32 3.37
N CYS A 150 6.96 -2.54 3.24
CA CYS A 150 6.93 -3.27 1.96
C CYS A 150 5.75 -2.87 1.06
N GLY A 151 5.02 -1.81 1.41
CA GLY A 151 3.94 -1.28 0.56
C GLY A 151 2.64 -2.06 0.66
N ARG A 152 2.44 -2.85 1.72
CA ARG A 152 1.14 -3.44 2.08
C ARG A 152 0.12 -2.32 2.29
N GLY A 153 -1.01 -2.41 1.60
CA GLY A 153 -1.96 -1.32 1.38
C GLY A 153 -2.83 -1.66 0.17
N ILE A 154 -4.01 -1.02 0.06
CA ILE A 154 -4.97 -1.36 -0.98
C ILE A 154 -4.73 -0.56 -2.26
N LYS A 155 -4.34 -1.22 -3.35
CA LYS A 155 -4.33 -0.62 -4.67
C LYS A 155 -4.57 -1.66 -5.75
N LEU A 156 -5.53 -1.39 -6.63
CA LEU A 156 -5.82 -2.27 -7.76
C LEU A 156 -4.96 -1.93 -8.97
N ALA A 157 -5.01 -2.82 -9.97
CA ALA A 157 -4.44 -2.51 -11.27
C ALA A 157 -5.05 -1.22 -11.83
N VAL A 158 -4.29 -0.51 -12.67
CA VAL A 158 -4.72 0.72 -13.33
C VAL A 158 -4.63 0.57 -14.84
N ASP A 159 -5.47 1.30 -15.55
CA ASP A 159 -5.44 1.36 -17.01
C ASP A 159 -4.41 2.38 -17.53
N SER A 160 -4.41 2.64 -18.83
CA SER A 160 -3.52 3.63 -19.46
C SER A 160 -3.77 5.07 -19.05
N ASN A 161 -4.94 5.36 -18.47
CA ASN A 161 -5.31 6.68 -17.95
C ASN A 161 -4.97 6.82 -16.46
N ASP A 162 -4.28 5.83 -15.87
CA ASP A 162 -3.99 5.73 -14.44
C ASP A 162 -5.26 5.57 -13.57
N GLU A 163 -6.40 5.18 -14.16
CA GLU A 163 -7.63 4.89 -13.42
C GLU A 163 -7.62 3.45 -12.90
N THR A 164 -8.10 3.22 -11.68
CA THR A 164 -8.25 1.85 -11.17
C THR A 164 -9.19 1.02 -12.06
N VAL A 165 -8.76 -0.19 -12.43
CA VAL A 165 -9.58 -1.15 -13.16
C VAL A 165 -10.53 -1.83 -12.18
N LEU A 166 -11.83 -1.64 -12.39
CA LEU A 166 -12.89 -2.25 -11.58
C LEU A 166 -13.36 -3.55 -12.26
N GLU A 167 -12.85 -4.68 -11.78
CA GLU A 167 -13.23 -6.00 -12.28
C GLU A 167 -14.47 -6.51 -11.53
N PRO A 168 -15.62 -6.73 -12.20
CA PRO A 168 -16.81 -7.25 -11.54
C PRO A 168 -16.59 -8.69 -11.05
N GLY A 169 -17.24 -9.06 -9.94
CA GLY A 169 -17.31 -10.45 -9.47
C GLY A 169 -18.13 -11.34 -10.42
N GLU A 170 -18.34 -12.61 -10.08
CA GLU A 170 -19.08 -13.56 -10.91
C GLU A 170 -20.58 -13.28 -11.00
N THR A 171 -21.14 -12.68 -9.95
CA THR A 171 -22.48 -12.08 -9.93
C THR A 171 -22.32 -10.59 -9.70
N HIS A 172 -22.85 -9.78 -10.62
CA HIS A 172 -22.60 -8.35 -10.67
C HIS A 172 -23.85 -7.56 -11.03
N ALA A 173 -24.03 -6.40 -10.41
CA ALA A 173 -25.06 -5.43 -10.73
C ALA A 173 -24.46 -4.03 -10.88
N ASP A 174 -24.85 -3.32 -11.93
CA ASP A 174 -24.76 -1.87 -11.99
C ASP A 174 -26.10 -1.29 -11.55
N ILE A 175 -26.10 -0.22 -10.74
CA ILE A 175 -27.32 0.47 -10.30
C ILE A 175 -27.14 1.97 -10.53
N TYR A 176 -27.91 2.53 -11.45
CA TYR A 176 -27.88 3.93 -11.82
C TYR A 176 -28.89 4.74 -11.02
N VAL A 177 -28.43 5.87 -10.50
CA VAL A 177 -29.17 6.78 -9.61
C VAL A 177 -29.24 8.15 -10.26
N SER A 178 -30.41 8.78 -10.18
CA SER A 178 -30.70 10.09 -10.77
C SER A 178 -31.71 10.88 -9.94
N LEU A 179 -31.65 12.22 -10.03
CA LEU A 179 -32.72 13.13 -9.58
C LEU A 179 -33.49 13.75 -10.76
N SER A 180 -33.30 13.23 -11.97
CA SER A 180 -34.09 13.62 -13.14
C SER A 180 -35.55 13.18 -13.00
N ALA A 181 -36.43 13.81 -13.79
CA ALA A 181 -37.83 13.41 -13.86
C ALA A 181 -38.06 11.98 -14.41
N SER A 182 -37.02 11.35 -14.97
CA SER A 182 -37.05 9.96 -15.45
C SER A 182 -36.64 8.93 -14.40
N ALA A 183 -36.26 9.35 -13.19
CA ALA A 183 -35.88 8.44 -12.12
C ALA A 183 -37.11 7.73 -11.52
N TYR A 184 -36.97 6.43 -11.26
CA TYR A 184 -38.02 5.58 -10.71
C TYR A 184 -37.90 5.48 -9.19
N ASP A 185 -39.01 5.73 -8.50
CA ASP A 185 -39.21 5.22 -7.15
C ASP A 185 -39.83 3.81 -7.19
N LYS A 186 -39.85 3.10 -6.05
CA LYS A 186 -40.44 1.74 -5.99
C LYS A 186 -41.91 1.71 -6.44
N ALA A 187 -42.67 2.79 -6.23
CA ALA A 187 -44.08 2.86 -6.61
C ALA A 187 -44.25 2.96 -8.14
N ALA A 188 -43.40 3.72 -8.81
CA ALA A 188 -43.34 3.82 -10.26
C ALA A 188 -42.96 2.48 -10.90
N VAL A 189 -42.02 1.74 -10.29
CA VAL A 189 -41.69 0.36 -10.74
C VAL A 189 -42.93 -0.54 -10.66
N VAL A 190 -43.62 -0.56 -9.52
CA VAL A 190 -44.85 -1.36 -9.34
C VAL A 190 -45.94 -0.93 -10.32
N ALA A 191 -46.09 0.37 -10.57
CA ALA A 191 -47.08 0.88 -11.51
C ALA A 191 -46.82 0.43 -12.96
N GLU A 192 -45.54 0.39 -13.38
CA GLU A 192 -45.17 -0.05 -14.73
C GLU A 192 -45.23 -1.59 -14.88
N VAL A 193 -44.78 -2.34 -13.86
CA VAL A 193 -44.76 -3.82 -13.90
C VAL A 193 -46.16 -4.43 -13.71
N GLY A 194 -46.99 -3.80 -12.88
CA GLY A 194 -48.34 -4.21 -12.57
C GLY A 194 -48.56 -4.58 -11.09
N SER A 195 -49.83 -4.62 -10.68
CA SER A 195 -50.26 -4.73 -9.28
C SER A 195 -49.91 -6.05 -8.57
N TRP A 196 -49.32 -7.02 -9.27
CA TRP A 196 -48.84 -8.26 -8.67
C TRP A 196 -47.51 -8.08 -7.94
N LEU A 197 -46.69 -7.09 -8.35
CA LEU A 197 -45.43 -6.77 -7.69
C LEU A 197 -45.70 -5.89 -6.46
N MET A 198 -45.10 -6.24 -5.33
CA MET A 198 -45.15 -5.43 -4.11
C MET A 198 -43.91 -4.53 -4.02
N ALA A 199 -44.04 -3.32 -3.49
CA ALA A 199 -42.93 -2.36 -3.40
C ALA A 199 -41.71 -2.91 -2.63
N ASN A 200 -41.94 -3.75 -1.61
CA ASN A 200 -40.89 -4.41 -0.83
C ASN A 200 -40.31 -5.68 -1.49
N ARG A 201 -40.67 -5.95 -2.75
CA ARG A 201 -40.16 -7.05 -3.58
C ARG A 201 -39.57 -6.55 -4.90
N VAL A 202 -39.36 -5.23 -5.03
CA VAL A 202 -38.74 -4.62 -6.21
C VAL A 202 -37.29 -5.08 -6.38
N ASP A 203 -36.57 -5.30 -5.28
CA ASP A 203 -35.21 -5.85 -5.30
C ASP A 203 -35.17 -7.29 -5.84
N ASP A 204 -36.10 -8.17 -5.44
CA ASP A 204 -36.24 -9.51 -6.05
C ASP A 204 -36.45 -9.45 -7.56
N TYR A 205 -37.30 -8.50 -8.00
CA TYR A 205 -37.59 -8.31 -9.42
C TYR A 205 -36.34 -7.86 -10.19
N ILE A 206 -35.60 -6.89 -9.67
CA ILE A 206 -34.35 -6.41 -10.26
C ILE A 206 -33.29 -7.53 -10.27
N ALA A 207 -33.16 -8.29 -9.17
CA ALA A 207 -32.25 -9.43 -9.08
C ALA A 207 -32.55 -10.49 -10.15
N ALA A 208 -33.83 -10.81 -10.36
CA ALA A 208 -34.28 -11.73 -11.40
C ALA A 208 -34.01 -11.19 -12.82
N GLN A 209 -34.18 -9.88 -13.06
CA GLN A 209 -33.80 -9.26 -14.35
C GLN A 209 -32.29 -9.37 -14.60
N LEU A 210 -31.45 -9.28 -13.57
CA LEU A 210 -29.99 -9.32 -13.69
C LEU A 210 -29.41 -10.73 -13.74
N THR A 211 -30.15 -11.75 -13.28
CA THR A 211 -29.69 -13.13 -13.27
C THR A 211 -29.87 -13.79 -14.64
N PRO A 212 -28.80 -14.35 -15.27
CA PRO A 212 -28.93 -15.11 -16.50
C PRO A 212 -29.97 -16.23 -16.39
N GLY A 213 -30.92 -16.28 -17.32
CA GLY A 213 -32.06 -17.22 -17.27
C GLY A 213 -33.32 -16.67 -16.57
N GLY A 214 -33.23 -15.53 -15.89
CA GLY A 214 -34.37 -14.91 -15.20
C GLY A 214 -34.60 -15.48 -13.80
N GLY A 215 -35.82 -15.32 -13.29
CA GLY A 215 -36.22 -15.84 -11.98
C GLY A 215 -37.74 -15.90 -11.80
N ASP A 216 -38.19 -16.34 -10.64
CA ASP A 216 -39.59 -16.26 -10.22
C ASP A 216 -39.72 -15.29 -9.05
N VAL A 217 -40.66 -14.35 -9.16
CA VAL A 217 -40.96 -13.39 -8.11
C VAL A 217 -42.45 -13.47 -7.82
N LEU A 218 -42.80 -13.87 -6.59
CA LEU A 218 -44.20 -14.02 -6.16
C LEU A 218 -45.05 -14.94 -7.06
N GLY A 219 -44.46 -15.97 -7.67
CA GLY A 219 -45.16 -16.88 -8.59
C GLY A 219 -45.28 -16.36 -10.03
N HIS A 220 -44.56 -15.29 -10.37
CA HIS A 220 -44.47 -14.74 -11.72
C HIS A 220 -43.06 -14.91 -12.28
N ALA A 221 -42.96 -15.48 -13.48
CA ALA A 221 -41.70 -15.57 -14.21
C ALA A 221 -41.23 -14.19 -14.69
N VAL A 222 -40.00 -13.84 -14.33
CA VAL A 222 -39.31 -12.60 -14.71
C VAL A 222 -38.16 -12.97 -15.64
N SER A 223 -38.13 -12.37 -16.84
CA SER A 223 -37.08 -12.63 -17.82
C SER A 223 -35.80 -11.87 -17.50
N HIS A 224 -34.66 -12.49 -17.81
CA HIS A 224 -33.37 -11.80 -17.81
C HIS A 224 -33.39 -10.60 -18.78
N ASN A 225 -33.02 -9.42 -18.27
CA ASN A 225 -32.97 -8.17 -19.01
C ASN A 225 -31.79 -7.31 -18.53
N PRO A 226 -30.56 -7.58 -19.00
CA PRO A 226 -29.37 -6.90 -18.49
C PRO A 226 -29.17 -5.47 -19.06
N THR A 227 -30.07 -4.98 -19.91
CA THR A 227 -29.90 -3.67 -20.59
C THR A 227 -30.92 -2.62 -20.15
N THR A 228 -32.17 -3.04 -19.89
CA THR A 228 -33.29 -2.12 -19.59
C THR A 228 -34.04 -2.51 -18.32
N TYR A 229 -33.36 -3.20 -17.40
CA TYR A 229 -33.85 -3.46 -16.03
C TYR A 229 -34.09 -2.15 -15.26
N PHE A 230 -34.91 -2.21 -14.21
CA PHE A 230 -35.05 -1.08 -13.30
C PHE A 230 -33.77 -0.92 -12.48
N GLY A 231 -33.17 0.25 -12.54
CA GLY A 231 -31.79 0.48 -12.08
C GLY A 231 -30.76 0.56 -13.20
N SER A 232 -31.12 0.36 -14.48
CA SER A 232 -30.20 0.63 -15.60
C SER A 232 -30.15 2.14 -15.94
N GLN A 233 -29.21 2.57 -16.79
CA GLN A 233 -29.15 3.98 -17.25
C GLN A 233 -30.46 4.45 -17.91
N ALA A 234 -31.21 3.55 -18.54
CA ALA A 234 -32.49 3.88 -19.18
C ALA A 234 -33.64 4.03 -18.17
N LYS A 235 -33.49 3.45 -16.98
CA LYS A 235 -34.48 3.45 -15.90
C LYS A 235 -33.77 3.66 -14.55
N PRO A 236 -33.11 4.83 -14.35
CA PRO A 236 -32.37 5.07 -13.12
C PRO A 236 -33.33 5.13 -11.94
N LEU A 237 -32.82 4.84 -10.74
CA LEU A 237 -33.60 4.84 -9.50
C LEU A 237 -33.45 6.17 -8.76
N MET A 238 -34.47 6.52 -7.98
CA MET A 238 -34.38 7.57 -6.98
C MET A 238 -33.39 7.15 -5.86
N PRO A 239 -32.61 8.08 -5.27
CA PRO A 239 -31.52 7.75 -4.34
C PRO A 239 -31.94 6.92 -3.12
N ASP A 240 -33.06 7.25 -2.48
CA ASP A 240 -33.54 6.57 -1.27
C ASP A 240 -33.92 5.11 -1.56
N ASP A 241 -34.50 4.82 -2.72
CA ASP A 241 -34.87 3.46 -3.11
C ASP A 241 -33.67 2.63 -3.57
N ALA A 242 -32.74 3.25 -4.31
CA ALA A 242 -31.51 2.59 -4.75
C ALA A 242 -30.68 2.06 -3.58
N LYS A 243 -30.65 2.82 -2.47
CA LYS A 243 -29.92 2.45 -1.26
C LYS A 243 -30.37 1.08 -0.71
N ASP A 244 -31.67 0.92 -0.49
CA ASP A 244 -32.21 -0.33 0.05
C ASP A 244 -32.01 -1.50 -0.92
N ILE A 245 -32.24 -1.25 -2.22
CA ILE A 245 -32.10 -2.27 -3.27
C ILE A 245 -30.65 -2.78 -3.33
N VAL A 246 -29.66 -1.89 -3.31
CA VAL A 246 -28.24 -2.30 -3.36
C VAL A 246 -27.87 -3.14 -2.14
N ALA A 247 -28.33 -2.77 -0.95
CA ALA A 247 -28.10 -3.56 0.25
C ALA A 247 -28.70 -4.97 0.14
N GLN A 248 -29.91 -5.11 -0.41
CA GLN A 248 -30.54 -6.42 -0.64
C GLN A 248 -29.84 -7.23 -1.73
N LEU A 249 -29.41 -6.60 -2.84
CA LEU A 249 -28.67 -7.28 -3.90
C LEU A 249 -27.40 -7.94 -3.34
N ALA A 250 -26.64 -7.19 -2.53
CA ALA A 250 -25.40 -7.68 -1.93
C ALA A 250 -25.62 -8.71 -0.79
N SER A 251 -26.65 -8.56 0.03
CA SER A 251 -26.85 -9.38 1.24
C SER A 251 -27.80 -10.57 1.07
N ALA A 252 -28.88 -10.41 0.30
CA ALA A 252 -29.94 -11.41 0.14
C ALA A 252 -29.89 -12.13 -1.20
N HIS A 253 -29.49 -11.45 -2.28
CA HIS A 253 -29.52 -12.00 -3.65
C HIS A 253 -28.18 -12.56 -4.13
N GLY A 254 -27.14 -12.53 -3.30
CA GLY A 254 -25.86 -13.16 -3.60
C GLY A 254 -25.04 -12.47 -4.68
N PHE A 255 -25.30 -11.19 -4.97
CA PHE A 255 -24.42 -10.39 -5.84
C PHE A 255 -23.08 -10.16 -5.14
N GLU A 256 -22.00 -10.60 -5.78
CA GLU A 256 -20.65 -10.45 -5.25
C GLU A 256 -20.15 -9.02 -5.39
N THR A 257 -20.52 -8.35 -6.47
CA THR A 257 -20.27 -6.92 -6.64
C THR A 257 -21.52 -6.19 -7.10
N VAL A 258 -21.61 -4.93 -6.68
CA VAL A 258 -22.65 -3.96 -7.00
C VAL A 258 -21.93 -2.63 -7.16
N HIS A 259 -22.05 -2.01 -8.33
CA HIS A 259 -21.51 -0.69 -8.62
C HIS A 259 -22.68 0.28 -8.72
N ILE A 260 -22.70 1.30 -7.87
CA ILE A 260 -23.72 2.35 -7.89
C ILE A 260 -23.18 3.54 -8.65
N HIS A 261 -23.97 4.10 -9.56
CA HIS A 261 -23.59 5.22 -10.40
C HIS A 261 -24.53 6.41 -10.12
N TYR A 262 -24.00 7.52 -9.64
CA TYR A 262 -24.73 8.78 -9.44
C TYR A 262 -24.64 9.68 -10.67
N GLU A 263 -25.76 10.20 -11.15
CA GLU A 263 -25.78 11.03 -12.37
C GLU A 263 -25.14 12.38 -12.11
N ARG A 264 -24.21 12.76 -12.98
CA ARG A 264 -23.56 14.08 -13.02
C ARG A 264 -24.58 15.21 -13.19
N GLY A 265 -24.23 16.38 -12.67
CA GLY A 265 -25.07 17.58 -12.71
C GLY A 265 -26.16 17.68 -11.64
N TYR A 266 -26.22 16.74 -10.69
CA TYR A 266 -27.17 16.75 -9.58
C TYR A 266 -26.50 16.84 -8.21
N ASP A 267 -27.22 17.45 -7.27
CA ASP A 267 -26.85 17.53 -5.86
C ASP A 267 -27.65 16.52 -5.04
N TYR A 268 -26.96 15.50 -4.53
CA TYR A 268 -27.50 14.45 -3.69
C TYR A 268 -27.19 14.66 -2.20
N SER A 269 -26.59 15.79 -1.81
CA SER A 269 -26.08 16.02 -0.45
C SER A 269 -27.15 16.01 0.63
N SER A 270 -28.41 16.28 0.26
CA SER A 270 -29.57 16.22 1.16
C SER A 270 -30.15 14.81 1.35
N ASN A 271 -29.79 13.84 0.49
CA ASN A 271 -30.31 12.47 0.57
C ASN A 271 -29.59 11.69 1.67
N LYS A 272 -30.35 10.95 2.49
CA LYS A 272 -29.78 10.23 3.64
C LYS A 272 -29.11 8.92 3.22
N GLY A 273 -27.86 9.05 2.77
CA GLY A 273 -26.86 8.00 2.72
C GLY A 273 -26.88 7.16 1.45
N SER A 274 -25.78 7.21 0.70
CA SER A 274 -25.47 6.24 -0.34
C SER A 274 -25.39 4.84 0.27
N ALA A 275 -25.90 3.81 -0.40
CA ALA A 275 -25.63 2.43 0.03
C ALA A 275 -24.17 2.12 -0.23
N MET A 276 -23.40 2.12 0.85
CA MET A 276 -21.98 1.81 0.77
C MET A 276 -21.86 0.43 1.35
N VAL A 277 -21.72 -0.57 0.49
CA VAL A 277 -21.55 -1.97 0.87
C VAL A 277 -20.09 -2.33 0.71
N GLY A 278 -19.52 -3.09 1.64
CA GLY A 278 -18.15 -3.63 1.52
C GLY A 278 -18.13 -4.83 0.58
N GLY A 279 -17.21 -4.84 -0.39
CA GLY A 279 -17.02 -5.93 -1.35
C GLY A 279 -16.66 -7.26 -0.71
N ARG A 280 -16.88 -8.35 -1.45
CA ARG A 280 -16.63 -9.73 -0.99
C ARG A 280 -15.21 -10.24 -1.28
N GLY A 281 -14.28 -9.36 -1.64
CA GLY A 281 -12.87 -9.67 -1.91
C GLY A 281 -12.11 -8.43 -2.37
N LEU A 282 -10.77 -8.46 -2.30
CA LEU A 282 -9.95 -7.29 -2.62
C LEU A 282 -9.90 -6.94 -4.11
N LEU A 283 -9.94 -7.93 -5.01
CA LEU A 283 -9.91 -7.70 -6.47
C LEU A 283 -11.25 -7.23 -7.05
N HIS A 284 -12.35 -7.49 -6.34
CA HIS A 284 -13.72 -7.23 -6.82
C HIS A 284 -14.45 -6.33 -5.81
N PRO A 285 -14.08 -5.04 -5.73
CA PRO A 285 -14.73 -4.13 -4.79
C PRO A 285 -16.15 -3.78 -5.26
N HIS A 286 -17.00 -3.43 -4.29
CA HIS A 286 -18.15 -2.58 -4.61
C HIS A 286 -17.66 -1.18 -4.98
N ALA A 287 -18.49 -0.42 -5.69
CA ALA A 287 -18.11 0.89 -6.14
C ALA A 287 -19.24 1.91 -6.05
N VAL A 288 -18.88 3.16 -5.76
CA VAL A 288 -19.72 4.34 -5.88
C VAL A 288 -19.07 5.26 -6.91
N LEU A 289 -19.76 5.45 -8.02
CA LEU A 289 -19.22 6.02 -9.26
C LEU A 289 -20.10 7.17 -9.73
N ALA A 290 -19.60 7.94 -10.69
CA ALA A 290 -20.36 8.94 -11.42
C ALA A 290 -20.68 8.48 -12.85
N TRP A 291 -21.85 8.85 -13.38
CA TRP A 291 -22.22 8.63 -14.79
C TRP A 291 -22.89 9.86 -15.41
N GLY A 292 -23.13 9.83 -16.72
CA GLY A 292 -23.78 10.93 -17.43
C GLY A 292 -22.84 12.09 -17.75
N THR A 293 -23.40 13.27 -17.97
CA THR A 293 -22.67 14.49 -18.39
C THR A 293 -22.84 15.62 -17.38
N GLY A 294 -21.87 16.53 -17.31
CA GLY A 294 -21.92 17.70 -16.42
C GLY A 294 -20.96 17.59 -15.23
N PRO A 295 -21.06 18.53 -14.26
CA PRO A 295 -20.25 18.53 -13.04
C PRO A 295 -20.34 17.21 -12.26
N ARG A 296 -19.34 16.92 -11.41
CA ARG A 296 -19.36 15.75 -10.53
C ARG A 296 -20.66 15.75 -9.69
N PRO A 297 -21.28 14.58 -9.45
CA PRO A 297 -22.41 14.51 -8.53
C PRO A 297 -21.95 14.90 -7.12
N ILE A 298 -22.71 15.77 -6.47
CA ILE A 298 -22.40 16.25 -5.11
C ILE A 298 -23.04 15.29 -4.10
N LEU A 299 -22.24 14.67 -3.24
CA LEU A 299 -22.68 13.78 -2.17
C LEU A 299 -22.50 14.43 -0.80
N GLY A 300 -23.35 14.07 0.16
CA GLY A 300 -23.20 14.48 1.55
C GLY A 300 -22.08 13.71 2.25
N LEU A 301 -21.93 13.91 3.57
CA LEU A 301 -20.95 13.17 4.37
C LEU A 301 -21.13 11.64 4.22
N ALA A 302 -20.10 10.99 3.71
CA ALA A 302 -20.03 9.55 3.57
C ALA A 302 -19.47 8.92 4.85
N LYS A 303 -20.36 8.43 5.72
CA LYS A 303 -19.98 7.92 7.06
C LYS A 303 -20.29 6.44 7.25
N PHE A 304 -19.28 5.64 7.60
CA PHE A 304 -19.41 4.20 7.93
C PHE A 304 -18.93 3.95 9.36
N ASN A 305 -19.79 4.29 10.33
CA ASN A 305 -19.55 4.06 11.76
C ASN A 305 -20.62 3.10 12.31
N GLY A 306 -20.23 1.94 12.86
CA GLY A 306 -21.16 0.99 13.48
C GLY A 306 -20.80 -0.48 13.28
N SER A 307 -21.80 -1.37 13.31
CA SER A 307 -21.66 -2.81 13.06
C SER A 307 -21.32 -3.17 11.61
N ILE A 308 -21.43 -2.22 10.69
CA ILE A 308 -21.18 -2.41 9.25
C ILE A 308 -19.75 -1.92 8.96
N LYS A 309 -18.80 -2.84 9.04
CA LYS A 309 -17.40 -2.62 8.66
C LYS A 309 -17.26 -2.75 7.15
N MET A 310 -16.70 -1.74 6.49
CA MET A 310 -16.50 -1.75 5.04
C MET A 310 -15.14 -2.34 4.71
N HIS A 311 -15.14 -3.31 3.80
CA HIS A 311 -13.96 -3.91 3.22
C HIS A 311 -14.11 -3.92 1.69
N GLY A 312 -13.14 -3.46 0.90
CA GLY A 312 -13.21 -3.54 -0.56
C GLY A 312 -14.28 -2.61 -1.17
N LEU A 313 -14.07 -1.30 -1.04
CA LEU A 313 -14.95 -0.27 -1.59
C LEU A 313 -14.13 0.74 -2.41
N VAL A 314 -14.64 1.15 -3.57
CA VAL A 314 -14.08 2.23 -4.38
C VAL A 314 -15.08 3.38 -4.49
N MET A 315 -14.62 4.61 -4.31
CA MET A 315 -15.37 5.83 -4.63
C MET A 315 -14.63 6.59 -5.72
N ARG A 316 -15.29 6.85 -6.85
CA ARG A 316 -14.67 7.58 -7.97
C ARG A 316 -15.54 8.66 -8.58
N GLY A 317 -14.93 9.82 -8.84
CA GLY A 317 -15.53 10.85 -9.68
C GLY A 317 -16.59 11.69 -8.97
N LEU A 318 -16.52 11.77 -7.63
CA LEU A 318 -17.53 12.37 -6.76
C LEU A 318 -17.06 13.72 -6.20
N GLU A 319 -18.01 14.58 -5.86
CA GLU A 319 -17.75 15.81 -5.11
C GLU A 319 -18.35 15.73 -3.71
N PHE A 320 -17.58 16.12 -2.71
CA PHE A 320 -18.03 16.31 -1.33
C PHE A 320 -17.91 17.79 -0.99
N PRO A 321 -19.03 18.48 -0.73
CA PRO A 321 -19.06 19.92 -0.50
C PRO A 321 -18.46 20.27 0.87
N MET A 322 -18.39 21.57 1.15
CA MET A 322 -17.80 22.09 2.38
C MET A 322 -18.40 21.43 3.64
N GLY A 323 -17.56 20.87 4.50
CA GLY A 323 -17.96 20.15 5.72
C GLY A 323 -18.39 18.70 5.50
N ALA A 324 -18.38 18.21 4.26
CA ALA A 324 -18.64 16.82 3.92
C ALA A 324 -17.37 16.15 3.38
N GLY A 325 -17.17 14.89 3.77
CA GLY A 325 -16.05 14.09 3.31
C GLY A 325 -16.34 12.60 3.46
N VAL A 326 -15.30 11.81 3.74
CA VAL A 326 -15.40 10.36 3.93
C VAL A 326 -14.89 10.01 5.32
N GLU A 327 -15.74 9.39 6.15
CA GLU A 327 -15.41 9.03 7.52
C GLU A 327 -15.68 7.54 7.79
N SER A 328 -14.74 6.85 8.45
CA SER A 328 -14.99 5.49 8.93
C SER A 328 -14.22 5.13 10.20
N ALA A 329 -14.91 4.45 11.11
CA ALA A 329 -14.30 3.71 12.21
C ALA A 329 -14.00 2.26 11.77
N ALA A 330 -12.71 1.88 11.75
CA ALA A 330 -12.21 0.57 11.33
C ALA A 330 -12.56 0.14 9.88
N GLY A 331 -12.85 1.11 9.00
CA GLY A 331 -12.98 0.84 7.56
C GLY A 331 -11.65 0.42 6.95
N SER A 332 -11.63 -0.72 6.25
CA SER A 332 -10.40 -1.30 5.69
C SER A 332 -10.53 -1.46 4.18
N ASN A 333 -9.43 -1.32 3.46
CA ASN A 333 -9.35 -1.54 2.01
C ASN A 333 -10.35 -0.69 1.20
N VAL A 334 -10.38 0.62 1.50
CA VAL A 334 -11.17 1.62 0.77
C VAL A 334 -10.27 2.44 -0.15
N ILE A 335 -10.69 2.65 -1.41
CA ILE A 335 -10.01 3.52 -2.38
C ILE A 335 -10.92 4.72 -2.67
N ILE A 336 -10.37 5.92 -2.55
CA ILE A 336 -11.01 7.19 -2.92
C ILE A 336 -10.19 7.77 -4.06
N GLU A 337 -10.79 7.93 -5.23
CA GLU A 337 -10.10 8.24 -6.48
C GLU A 337 -10.81 9.33 -7.29
N ASP A 338 -10.08 10.27 -7.90
CA ASP A 338 -10.68 11.31 -8.76
C ASP A 338 -11.86 12.06 -8.10
N CYS A 339 -11.73 12.33 -6.79
CA CYS A 339 -12.74 13.04 -6.01
C CYS A 339 -12.31 14.49 -5.74
N ALA A 340 -13.29 15.38 -5.62
CA ALA A 340 -13.13 16.73 -5.08
C ALA A 340 -13.72 16.75 -3.66
N ILE A 341 -12.90 17.05 -2.64
CA ILE A 341 -13.30 16.90 -1.23
C ILE A 341 -13.03 18.20 -0.48
N LEU A 342 -14.09 18.91 -0.09
CA LEU A 342 -14.03 20.11 0.76
C LEU A 342 -14.34 19.77 2.23
N GLY A 343 -13.75 18.69 2.71
CA GLY A 343 -13.94 18.18 4.06
C GLY A 343 -12.81 17.22 4.40
N SER A 344 -13.08 16.26 5.28
CA SER A 344 -12.05 15.33 5.76
C SER A 344 -12.22 13.93 5.16
N VAL A 345 -11.09 13.32 4.77
CA VAL A 345 -10.95 11.86 4.70
C VAL A 345 -10.43 11.39 6.06
N TYR A 346 -11.33 10.89 6.91
CA TYR A 346 -11.04 10.53 8.30
C TYR A 346 -11.31 9.05 8.58
N PHE A 347 -10.23 8.26 8.71
CA PHE A 347 -10.31 6.83 9.00
C PHE A 347 -9.58 6.56 10.31
N TYR A 348 -10.20 5.86 11.25
CA TYR A 348 -9.60 5.66 12.59
C TYR A 348 -9.98 4.32 13.21
N GLY A 349 -9.21 3.88 14.20
CA GLY A 349 -9.50 2.70 15.00
C GLY A 349 -8.92 1.40 14.44
N ASN A 350 -8.82 0.42 15.32
CA ASN A 350 -8.41 -0.95 15.04
C ASN A 350 -9.37 -1.88 15.79
N ASP A 351 -9.96 -2.85 15.11
CA ASP A 351 -10.90 -3.81 15.73
C ASP A 351 -10.21 -5.12 16.17
N GLY A 352 -8.87 -5.16 16.12
CA GLY A 352 -8.06 -6.34 16.44
C GLY A 352 -7.92 -7.33 15.27
N THR A 353 -8.78 -7.27 14.25
CA THR A 353 -8.75 -8.17 13.08
C THR A 353 -8.29 -7.44 11.82
N TYR A 354 -8.77 -6.21 11.60
CA TYR A 354 -8.42 -5.34 10.48
C TYR A 354 -8.23 -3.89 10.96
N PRO A 355 -7.01 -3.34 10.86
CA PRO A 355 -6.81 -1.91 11.08
C PRO A 355 -7.53 -1.11 9.99
N ALA A 356 -7.80 0.16 10.26
CA ALA A 356 -8.22 1.08 9.22
C ALA A 356 -7.14 1.15 8.13
N ARG A 357 -7.53 0.91 6.86
CA ARG A 357 -6.61 0.89 5.70
C ARG A 357 -7.29 1.54 4.51
N PHE A 358 -6.63 2.50 3.86
CA PHE A 358 -7.24 3.22 2.75
C PHE A 358 -6.21 3.86 1.82
N THR A 359 -6.68 4.16 0.62
CA THR A 359 -5.94 4.85 -0.43
C THR A 359 -6.72 6.08 -0.87
N VAL A 360 -6.07 7.24 -0.87
CA VAL A 360 -6.59 8.46 -1.50
C VAL A 360 -5.71 8.76 -2.69
N ARG A 361 -6.30 8.83 -3.89
CA ARG A 361 -5.53 9.05 -5.10
C ARG A 361 -6.17 9.96 -6.12
N ASN A 362 -5.35 10.60 -6.94
CA ASN A 362 -5.78 11.41 -8.08
C ASN A 362 -6.87 12.44 -7.70
N SER A 363 -6.88 12.91 -6.45
CA SER A 363 -7.97 13.69 -5.86
C SER A 363 -7.53 15.09 -5.47
N ILE A 364 -8.49 16.00 -5.35
CA ILE A 364 -8.30 17.39 -4.96
C ILE A 364 -8.94 17.58 -3.59
N LEU A 365 -8.14 17.93 -2.60
CA LEU A 365 -8.58 18.19 -1.23
C LEU A 365 -8.08 19.59 -0.83
N PRO A 366 -8.68 20.66 -1.39
CA PRO A 366 -8.09 22.00 -1.36
C PRO A 366 -8.28 22.71 -0.02
N GLN A 367 -9.27 22.28 0.77
CA GLN A 367 -9.52 22.78 2.12
C GLN A 367 -10.39 21.78 2.90
N ALA A 368 -10.31 21.82 4.25
CA ALA A 368 -11.19 21.03 5.11
C ALA A 368 -11.96 21.85 6.16
N PHE A 369 -11.76 23.17 6.23
CA PHE A 369 -12.51 24.02 7.16
C PHE A 369 -13.90 24.39 6.65
N ASP A 370 -14.81 24.62 7.59
CA ASP A 370 -16.21 24.98 7.39
C ASP A 370 -16.79 25.65 8.65
N THR A 371 -17.95 26.28 8.53
CA THR A 371 -18.56 27.10 9.60
C THR A 371 -19.00 26.32 10.85
N SER A 372 -19.01 24.98 10.85
CA SER A 372 -19.19 24.18 12.08
C SER A 372 -18.03 24.33 13.08
N GLY A 373 -16.89 24.86 12.61
CA GLY A 373 -15.74 25.23 13.43
C GLY A 373 -15.91 26.47 14.30
N LEU A 374 -16.98 27.25 14.08
CA LEU A 374 -17.27 28.44 14.88
C LEU A 374 -17.64 28.06 16.31
N ASP A 375 -17.32 28.94 17.26
CA ASP A 375 -17.69 28.75 18.66
C ASP A 375 -19.21 28.93 18.84
N PRO A 376 -19.96 27.91 19.29
CA PRO A 376 -21.40 28.04 19.54
C PRO A 376 -21.72 29.09 20.61
N ALA A 377 -20.81 29.33 21.55
CA ALA A 377 -20.96 30.35 22.57
C ALA A 377 -20.65 31.77 22.05
N ASN A 378 -19.85 31.86 20.98
CA ASN A 378 -19.46 33.11 20.36
C ASN A 378 -19.24 32.97 18.83
N PRO A 379 -20.32 32.95 18.03
CA PRO A 379 -20.27 32.60 16.61
C PRO A 379 -19.54 33.62 15.73
N SER A 380 -19.12 34.76 16.30
CA SER A 380 -18.21 35.71 15.66
C SER A 380 -16.74 35.25 15.68
N PHE A 381 -16.46 34.05 16.20
CA PHE A 381 -15.11 33.53 16.35
C PHE A 381 -15.01 32.06 15.96
N TRP A 382 -13.87 31.70 15.40
CA TRP A 382 -13.42 30.32 15.27
C TRP A 382 -13.01 29.77 16.64
N LYS A 383 -13.31 28.50 16.91
CA LYS A 383 -12.79 27.84 18.11
C LYS A 383 -11.27 27.75 18.04
N GLY A 384 -10.59 28.06 19.14
CA GLY A 384 -9.13 27.94 19.18
C GLY A 384 -8.58 26.52 19.03
N ASN A 385 -9.39 25.51 19.34
CA ASN A 385 -9.05 24.10 19.10
C ASN A 385 -9.54 23.55 17.74
N TYR A 386 -9.99 24.42 16.83
CA TYR A 386 -10.45 24.00 15.51
C TYR A 386 -9.28 23.49 14.67
N ARG A 387 -9.35 22.22 14.26
CA ARG A 387 -8.26 21.50 13.58
C ARG A 387 -8.75 20.40 12.63
N PRO A 388 -9.65 20.70 11.68
CA PRO A 388 -9.90 19.75 10.60
C PRO A 388 -8.63 19.53 9.77
N SER A 389 -8.60 18.41 9.07
CA SER A 389 -7.53 18.06 8.13
C SER A 389 -8.16 17.42 6.90
N CYS A 390 -7.63 17.72 5.73
CA CYS A 390 -8.08 17.14 4.47
C CYS A 390 -7.93 15.62 4.47
N ILE A 391 -6.80 15.12 4.97
CA ILE A 391 -6.57 13.69 5.19
C ILE A 391 -6.14 13.49 6.64
N LYS A 392 -6.87 12.63 7.35
CA LYS A 392 -6.62 12.36 8.76
C LYS A 392 -6.66 10.84 9.03
N PRO A 393 -5.53 10.14 8.93
CA PRO A 393 -5.44 8.79 9.47
C PRO A 393 -5.40 8.89 11.00
N GLY A 394 -6.50 8.48 11.64
CA GLY A 394 -6.62 8.38 13.08
C GLY A 394 -5.85 7.19 13.67
N GLY A 395 -5.90 7.09 15.00
CA GLY A 395 -5.11 6.14 15.76
C GLY A 395 -5.25 4.69 15.29
N GLY A 396 -4.13 4.00 15.08
CA GLY A 396 -4.09 2.58 14.71
C GLY A 396 -4.31 2.26 13.22
N SER A 397 -4.33 3.27 12.35
CA SER A 397 -4.41 3.06 10.89
C SER A 397 -3.13 2.44 10.33
N ASN A 398 -3.24 1.56 9.32
CA ASN A 398 -2.11 0.87 8.71
C ASN A 398 -2.27 0.86 7.17
N GLY A 399 -1.19 0.67 6.42
CA GLY A 399 -1.21 0.47 4.96
C GLY A 399 -1.88 1.62 4.22
N ILE A 400 -1.46 2.85 4.55
CA ILE A 400 -2.04 4.09 4.05
C ILE A 400 -1.31 4.48 2.77
N MET A 401 -2.04 4.71 1.68
CA MET A 401 -1.48 5.24 0.44
C MET A 401 -2.10 6.60 0.09
N ILE A 402 -1.26 7.59 -0.13
CA ILE A 402 -1.67 8.93 -0.57
C ILE A 402 -0.91 9.20 -1.87
N GLN A 403 -1.61 9.23 -3.00
CA GLN A 403 -0.96 9.26 -4.32
C GLN A 403 -1.57 10.21 -5.34
N GLY A 404 -0.78 11.08 -5.96
CA GLY A 404 -1.29 11.88 -7.09
C GLY A 404 -2.31 12.93 -6.66
N ASN A 405 -2.29 13.41 -5.41
CA ASN A 405 -3.27 14.34 -4.89
C ASN A 405 -2.74 15.77 -4.82
N PHE A 406 -3.64 16.74 -4.98
CA PHE A 406 -3.45 18.10 -4.49
C PHE A 406 -4.15 18.22 -3.14
N VAL A 407 -3.39 18.53 -2.10
CA VAL A 407 -3.90 18.63 -0.73
C VAL A 407 -3.51 19.96 -0.14
N ALA A 408 -4.48 20.75 0.30
CA ALA A 408 -4.21 22.07 0.82
C ALA A 408 -5.09 22.47 2.01
N TRP A 409 -4.63 23.45 2.78
CA TRP A 409 -5.35 24.17 3.84
C TRP A 409 -6.25 23.30 4.74
N GLY A 410 -5.67 22.80 5.84
CA GLY A 410 -6.40 22.09 6.88
C GLY A 410 -7.27 23.02 7.73
N GLY A 411 -7.07 23.04 9.04
CA GLY A 411 -7.82 23.90 9.97
C GLY A 411 -7.50 25.39 9.95
N ALA A 412 -6.86 25.91 8.90
CA ALA A 412 -6.48 27.32 8.76
C ALA A 412 -6.50 27.76 7.28
N GLY A 413 -6.66 29.05 7.04
CA GLY A 413 -6.50 29.70 5.73
C GLY A 413 -5.70 31.02 5.84
N PRO A 414 -5.25 31.59 4.71
CA PRO A 414 -4.35 32.75 4.68
C PRO A 414 -5.05 34.10 4.92
N GLU A 415 -6.38 34.15 4.81
CA GLU A 415 -7.18 35.38 4.98
C GLU A 415 -7.88 35.36 6.34
N TYR A 416 -7.10 35.14 7.40
CA TYR A 416 -7.57 35.07 8.77
C TYR A 416 -7.52 36.44 9.46
N LEU A 417 -8.39 36.64 10.46
CA LEU A 417 -8.42 37.85 11.26
C LEU A 417 -7.92 37.57 12.68
N ASN A 418 -6.76 38.14 13.03
CA ASN A 418 -6.26 38.16 14.39
C ASN A 418 -7.17 39.03 15.26
N THR A 419 -7.57 38.51 16.42
CA THR A 419 -8.45 39.24 17.33
C THR A 419 -7.62 39.94 18.39
N PHE A 420 -7.87 41.23 18.60
CA PHE A 420 -7.29 41.99 19.70
C PHE A 420 -8.26 41.96 20.88
N GLY A 421 -7.75 41.68 22.07
CA GLY A 421 -8.47 41.90 23.33
C GLY A 421 -8.81 43.38 23.54
N PRO A 422 -9.67 43.70 24.52
CA PRO A 422 -10.07 45.08 24.84
C PRO A 422 -8.92 46.03 25.20
N ASP A 423 -7.74 45.47 25.50
CA ASP A 423 -6.48 46.16 25.78
C ASP A 423 -5.64 46.46 24.53
N GLY A 424 -6.13 46.10 23.34
CA GLY A 424 -5.40 46.26 22.07
C GLY A 424 -4.27 45.25 21.88
N VAL A 425 -4.21 44.20 22.71
CA VAL A 425 -3.23 43.10 22.62
C VAL A 425 -3.92 41.89 21.98
N PRO A 426 -3.29 41.13 21.06
CA PRO A 426 -3.90 39.90 20.53
C PRO A 426 -4.47 39.02 21.65
N SER A 427 -5.74 38.64 21.53
CA SER A 427 -6.49 38.01 22.63
C SER A 427 -5.80 36.73 23.07
N LYS A 428 -5.74 36.48 24.38
CA LYS A 428 -4.99 35.35 24.96
C LYS A 428 -5.64 33.98 24.72
N ASP A 429 -6.80 33.95 24.08
CA ASP A 429 -7.71 32.80 24.06
C ASP A 429 -7.81 32.15 22.67
N ASP A 430 -6.69 31.91 21.96
CA ASP A 430 -6.60 31.16 20.68
C ASP A 430 -7.71 31.47 19.63
N ALA A 431 -8.37 32.63 19.69
CA ALA A 431 -9.61 32.87 18.96
C ALA A 431 -9.36 33.74 17.72
N TYR A 432 -9.86 33.30 16.57
CA TYR A 432 -9.79 34.04 15.31
C TYR A 432 -11.15 34.62 14.96
N GLY A 433 -11.17 35.86 14.48
CA GLY A 433 -12.41 36.55 14.14
C GLY A 433 -13.05 35.92 12.90
N TYR A 434 -14.36 35.71 12.96
CA TYR A 434 -15.19 35.36 11.82
C TYR A 434 -16.00 36.59 11.42
N GLU A 435 -15.34 37.52 10.73
CA GLU A 435 -15.89 38.78 10.26
C GLU A 435 -15.74 38.91 8.74
N GLN A 436 -16.60 39.72 8.12
CA GLN A 436 -16.52 39.97 6.68
C GLN A 436 -15.36 40.93 6.39
N ILE A 437 -14.25 40.38 5.90
CA ILE A 437 -13.04 41.14 5.54
C ILE A 437 -12.85 41.28 4.03
N GLY A 438 -13.79 40.74 3.23
CA GLY A 438 -13.67 40.72 1.78
C GLY A 438 -12.80 39.57 1.26
N SER A 439 -12.75 38.47 2.01
CA SER A 439 -12.06 37.24 1.61
C SER A 439 -12.51 36.72 0.24
N ASP A 440 -11.64 35.98 -0.44
CA ASP A 440 -11.94 35.43 -1.75
C ASP A 440 -13.20 34.54 -1.69
N SER A 441 -14.19 34.84 -2.54
CA SER A 441 -15.46 34.09 -2.59
C SER A 441 -15.28 32.60 -2.87
N ARG A 442 -14.16 32.19 -3.50
CA ARG A 442 -13.82 30.80 -3.81
C ARG A 442 -13.58 29.95 -2.56
N TRP A 443 -13.38 30.55 -1.39
CA TRP A 443 -13.34 29.85 -0.11
C TRP A 443 -14.69 29.27 0.33
N GLY A 444 -15.81 29.75 -0.23
CA GLY A 444 -17.16 29.33 0.17
C GLY A 444 -17.65 29.94 1.48
N LEU A 445 -16.93 30.94 2.02
CA LEU A 445 -17.25 31.64 3.28
C LEU A 445 -17.94 32.99 3.06
N ASN A 446 -18.38 33.32 1.84
CA ASN A 446 -19.09 34.56 1.52
C ASN A 446 -18.34 35.86 1.91
N GLY A 447 -17.01 35.85 1.78
CA GLY A 447 -16.15 37.00 2.10
C GLY A 447 -15.80 37.15 3.58
N PHE A 448 -16.14 36.17 4.41
CA PHE A 448 -15.72 36.11 5.80
C PHE A 448 -14.32 35.52 5.95
N ALA A 449 -13.62 35.98 6.98
CA ALA A 449 -12.29 35.55 7.34
C ALA A 449 -12.20 34.03 7.57
N THR A 450 -11.11 33.43 7.10
CA THR A 450 -10.80 32.01 7.31
C THR A 450 -10.37 31.74 8.76
N PRO A 451 -10.38 30.49 9.24
CA PRO A 451 -9.76 30.17 10.51
C PRO A 451 -8.25 30.50 10.46
N GLY A 452 -7.69 30.94 11.59
CA GLY A 452 -6.27 31.28 11.67
C GLY A 452 -5.35 30.11 12.02
N PRO A 453 -4.03 30.32 11.91
CA PRO A 453 -3.01 29.29 12.09
C PRO A 453 -2.88 28.82 13.54
N ASN A 454 -2.64 27.53 13.79
CA ASN A 454 -2.10 27.08 15.09
C ASN A 454 -1.21 25.84 14.90
N LEU A 455 -0.49 25.43 15.95
CA LEU A 455 0.42 24.28 15.90
C LEU A 455 -0.23 22.96 15.40
N LEU A 456 -1.56 22.84 15.49
CA LEU A 456 -2.33 21.63 15.18
C LEU A 456 -3.11 21.72 13.85
N THR A 457 -3.08 22.84 13.13
CA THR A 457 -3.80 22.99 11.84
C THR A 457 -2.99 22.44 10.69
N HIS A 458 -3.23 21.19 10.27
CA HIS A 458 -2.47 20.53 9.20
C HIS A 458 -3.41 20.09 8.06
N PRO A 459 -3.02 20.21 6.78
CA PRO A 459 -3.71 19.57 5.67
C PRO A 459 -3.74 18.04 5.79
N ILE A 460 -2.62 17.44 6.22
CA ILE A 460 -2.52 16.00 6.48
C ILE A 460 -2.05 15.76 7.91
N TYR A 461 -2.88 15.13 8.73
CA TYR A 461 -2.57 14.84 10.12
C TYR A 461 -2.61 13.34 10.40
N PHE A 462 -1.45 12.75 10.67
CA PHE A 462 -1.35 11.37 11.17
C PHE A 462 -1.42 11.38 12.70
N ASP A 463 -2.40 10.67 13.24
CA ASP A 463 -2.56 10.48 14.68
C ASP A 463 -1.59 9.39 15.20
N SER A 464 -1.72 9.01 16.48
CA SER A 464 -0.83 8.01 17.10
C SER A 464 -0.88 6.62 16.43
N PHE A 465 0.23 5.88 16.48
CA PHE A 465 0.33 4.49 16.03
C PHE A 465 -0.03 4.21 14.56
N THR A 466 -0.02 5.20 13.67
CA THR A 466 -0.16 4.95 12.23
C THR A 466 1.08 4.23 11.68
N ARG A 467 0.96 3.33 10.71
CA ARG A 467 2.10 2.58 10.14
C ARG A 467 1.96 2.32 8.63
N HIS A 468 3.06 1.93 7.99
CA HIS A 468 3.13 1.57 6.58
C HIS A 468 2.56 2.65 5.64
N ILE A 469 3.17 3.83 5.68
CA ILE A 469 2.73 4.99 4.91
C ILE A 469 3.50 5.02 3.57
N LEU A 470 2.76 5.10 2.46
CA LEU A 470 3.29 5.42 1.13
C LEU A 470 2.71 6.77 0.68
N MET A 471 3.58 7.76 0.48
CA MET A 471 3.22 9.05 -0.11
C MET A 471 3.93 9.21 -1.44
N ARG A 472 3.17 9.38 -2.52
CA ARG A 472 3.76 9.43 -3.86
C ARG A 472 3.11 10.46 -4.79
N ASP A 473 3.90 11.19 -5.57
CA ASP A 473 3.38 12.07 -6.64
C ASP A 473 2.36 13.13 -6.11
N ASN A 474 2.49 13.62 -4.87
CA ASN A 474 1.53 14.58 -4.29
C ASN A 474 2.07 16.01 -4.31
N PHE A 475 1.15 16.98 -4.39
CA PHE A 475 1.42 18.39 -4.13
C PHE A 475 0.68 18.80 -2.85
N VAL A 476 1.41 19.19 -1.80
CA VAL A 476 0.83 19.60 -0.51
C VAL A 476 1.12 21.08 -0.26
N PHE A 477 0.09 21.84 0.11
CA PHE A 477 0.15 23.30 0.12
C PHE A 477 -0.54 23.92 1.34
N GLY A 478 0.01 24.97 1.95
CA GLY A 478 -0.74 25.81 2.89
C GLY A 478 -0.95 25.20 4.29
N SER A 479 -0.19 25.66 5.29
CA SER A 479 -0.43 25.28 6.70
C SER A 479 0.07 26.31 7.71
N GLY A 480 -0.73 26.57 8.75
CA GLY A 480 -0.34 27.32 9.95
C GLY A 480 0.45 26.51 10.98
N GLY A 481 0.41 25.18 10.89
CA GLY A 481 1.19 24.26 11.70
C GLY A 481 2.20 23.52 10.83
N SER A 482 2.09 22.19 10.76
CA SER A 482 2.82 21.37 9.80
C SER A 482 2.00 21.13 8.53
N LEU A 483 2.60 20.98 7.34
CA LEU A 483 1.85 20.41 6.20
C LEU A 483 1.52 18.94 6.47
N VAL A 484 2.51 18.20 6.99
CA VAL A 484 2.39 16.79 7.37
C VAL A 484 3.25 16.46 8.60
N GLN A 485 2.78 15.59 9.49
CA GLN A 485 3.61 14.97 10.52
C GLN A 485 3.68 13.46 10.34
N LEU A 486 4.84 12.95 9.94
CA LEU A 486 5.07 11.53 9.65
C LEU A 486 5.67 10.85 10.88
N ARG A 487 4.80 10.27 11.70
CA ARG A 487 5.17 9.63 12.97
C ARG A 487 5.41 8.11 12.85
N GLY A 488 4.73 7.48 11.88
CA GLY A 488 4.72 6.03 11.65
C GLY A 488 5.77 5.49 10.69
N GLY A 489 6.70 6.35 10.29
CA GLY A 489 7.60 6.14 9.16
C GLY A 489 6.89 6.12 7.81
N ALA A 490 7.58 6.64 6.80
CA ALA A 490 6.98 6.80 5.49
C ALA A 490 8.00 6.55 4.38
N VAL A 491 7.50 5.99 3.29
CA VAL A 491 8.17 6.02 2.00
C VAL A 491 7.53 7.16 1.21
N MET A 492 8.27 8.26 1.07
CA MET A 492 7.86 9.45 0.34
C MET A 492 8.63 9.54 -0.98
N ARG A 493 7.92 9.62 -2.11
CA ARG A 493 8.52 9.68 -3.44
C ARG A 493 7.85 10.72 -4.34
N ASN A 494 8.62 11.51 -5.06
CA ASN A 494 8.08 12.51 -5.99
C ASN A 494 7.04 13.43 -5.32
N CYS A 495 7.37 14.06 -4.20
CA CYS A 495 6.42 14.93 -3.51
C CYS A 495 6.86 16.39 -3.53
N ALA A 496 5.92 17.27 -3.85
CA ALA A 496 6.08 18.71 -3.80
C ALA A 496 5.38 19.27 -2.56
N PHE A 497 6.06 20.14 -1.83
CA PHE A 497 5.51 20.84 -0.69
C PHE A 497 5.74 22.33 -0.84
N ALA A 498 4.70 23.11 -0.60
CA ALA A 498 4.81 24.55 -0.58
C ALA A 498 4.04 25.17 0.56
N TRP A 499 4.55 26.30 1.04
CA TRP A 499 3.77 27.22 1.85
C TRP A 499 3.24 26.67 3.18
N GLY A 500 4.12 26.27 4.12
CA GLY A 500 3.70 25.89 5.47
C GLY A 500 4.73 26.24 6.54
N ASN A 501 4.30 26.60 7.75
CA ASN A 501 5.21 27.01 8.85
C ASN A 501 6.26 25.93 9.14
N GLN A 502 5.80 24.71 9.42
CA GLN A 502 6.59 23.50 9.28
C GLN A 502 6.10 22.77 8.03
N VAL A 503 7.00 22.30 7.20
CA VAL A 503 6.62 21.57 5.99
C VAL A 503 6.29 20.15 6.40
N PHE A 504 7.26 19.39 6.88
CA PHE A 504 6.95 18.13 7.56
C PHE A 504 8.00 17.71 8.55
N SER A 505 7.64 16.74 9.38
CA SER A 505 8.58 16.09 10.30
C SER A 505 8.57 14.58 10.15
N PHE A 506 9.75 13.96 10.11
CA PHE A 506 9.90 12.54 10.45
C PHE A 506 10.02 12.44 11.97
N GLY A 507 8.90 12.16 12.63
CA GLY A 507 8.76 12.14 14.07
C GLY A 507 9.00 10.77 14.68
N GLN A 508 9.32 10.75 15.96
CA GLN A 508 9.25 9.54 16.80
C GLN A 508 7.76 9.25 17.07
N GLY A 509 7.32 8.02 16.82
CA GLY A 509 5.96 7.53 17.02
C GLY A 509 5.47 7.50 18.48
N LEU A 510 6.29 7.95 19.44
CA LEU A 510 5.95 8.20 20.84
C LEU A 510 4.96 9.38 20.96
N PHE A 511 3.72 9.18 20.52
CA PHE A 511 2.62 10.09 20.83
C PHE A 511 1.54 9.32 21.58
N ASP A 512 1.81 9.05 22.85
CA ASP A 512 0.82 8.50 23.77
C ASP A 512 0.29 9.62 24.68
N ASN A 513 -0.78 10.27 24.23
CA ASN A 513 -1.49 11.24 25.06
C ASN A 513 -2.49 10.57 26.03
N TYR A 514 -2.55 9.22 26.07
CA TYR A 514 -3.49 8.48 26.89
C TYR A 514 -2.74 7.69 27.98
N ALA A 515 -3.26 7.73 29.20
CA ALA A 515 -2.50 7.43 30.44
C ALA A 515 -2.19 5.93 30.69
N ASP A 516 -2.01 5.12 29.66
CA ASP A 516 -1.53 3.75 29.80
C ASP A 516 -0.73 3.34 28.55
N PRO A 517 0.60 3.16 28.65
CA PRO A 517 1.37 2.67 27.53
C PRO A 517 0.91 1.26 27.21
N VAL A 518 0.11 1.11 26.16
CA VAL A 518 -0.19 -0.20 25.55
C VAL A 518 1.14 -0.89 25.15
N TYR A 519 2.23 -0.12 25.06
CA TYR A 519 3.56 -0.53 24.60
C TYR A 519 4.70 0.20 25.39
N PRO A 520 4.98 -0.16 26.66
CA PRO A 520 5.83 0.63 27.58
C PRO A 520 7.34 0.67 27.28
N ASP A 521 7.84 -0.12 26.33
CA ASP A 521 9.28 -0.27 26.06
C ASP A 521 9.72 0.26 24.67
N TYR A 522 8.89 1.07 24.00
CA TYR A 522 9.10 1.46 22.61
C TYR A 522 9.54 2.92 22.49
N ALA A 523 10.76 3.14 21.98
CA ALA A 523 11.10 4.39 21.31
C ALA A 523 10.77 4.19 19.81
N ASP A 524 9.51 4.40 19.43
CA ASP A 524 9.01 4.14 18.07
C ASP A 524 9.70 5.08 17.05
N GLY A 525 10.77 4.61 16.40
CA GLY A 525 11.33 5.23 15.20
C GLY A 525 11.17 4.27 14.02
N HIS A 526 10.36 4.61 13.03
CA HIS A 526 10.23 3.80 11.81
C HIS A 526 11.22 4.28 10.75
N ARG A 527 11.90 3.35 10.09
CA ARG A 527 12.73 3.66 8.92
C ARG A 527 11.91 4.37 7.86
N SER A 528 12.47 5.45 7.30
CA SER A 528 11.78 6.31 6.35
C SER A 528 12.68 6.68 5.18
N LEU A 529 12.05 7.03 4.06
CA LEU A 529 12.73 7.44 2.85
C LEU A 529 12.04 8.69 2.28
N GLY A 530 12.83 9.71 1.96
CA GLY A 530 12.41 10.83 1.11
C GLY A 530 13.24 10.85 -0.16
N GLN A 531 12.62 10.46 -1.29
CA GLN A 531 13.28 10.45 -2.60
C GLN A 531 12.54 11.37 -3.58
N ASP A 532 13.26 12.24 -4.30
CA ASP A 532 12.66 13.24 -5.19
C ASP A 532 11.60 14.08 -4.47
N VAL A 533 11.99 14.65 -3.33
CA VAL A 533 11.12 15.50 -2.50
C VAL A 533 11.61 16.92 -2.57
N VAL A 534 10.71 17.84 -2.89
CA VAL A 534 11.01 19.25 -3.04
C VAL A 534 10.10 20.09 -2.16
N VAL A 535 10.72 20.98 -1.39
CA VAL A 535 10.07 21.91 -0.47
C VAL A 535 10.41 23.33 -0.90
N THR A 536 9.38 24.19 -1.05
CA THR A 536 9.55 25.62 -1.36
C THR A 536 8.72 26.50 -0.42
N HIS A 537 9.31 27.54 0.16
CA HIS A 537 8.70 28.44 1.16
C HIS A 537 8.32 27.78 2.51
N ALA A 538 8.51 28.51 3.61
CA ALA A 538 7.85 28.20 4.87
C ALA A 538 7.04 29.41 5.27
N GLY A 539 5.71 29.20 5.32
CA GLY A 539 4.75 30.20 5.75
C GLY A 539 5.23 30.77 7.07
N TYR A 540 5.05 32.07 7.23
CA TYR A 540 5.08 32.67 8.54
C TYR A 540 3.66 33.14 8.83
N LEU A 541 2.79 32.16 9.05
CA LEU A 541 1.43 32.40 9.51
C LEU A 541 1.49 32.51 11.03
N ASP A 542 1.47 33.74 11.53
CA ASP A 542 1.53 34.05 12.97
C ASP A 542 0.14 34.34 13.56
N GLY A 543 -0.04 34.01 14.84
CA GLY A 543 -1.32 34.13 15.54
C GLY A 543 -1.15 34.32 17.05
N PRO A 544 -2.19 34.75 17.78
CA PRO A 544 -2.10 35.07 19.20
C PRO A 544 -1.66 33.86 20.05
N ASN A 545 -0.54 33.98 20.78
CA ASN A 545 -0.01 33.04 21.80
C ASN A 545 0.18 31.55 21.41
N ALA A 546 -0.23 31.11 20.23
CA ALA A 546 -0.09 29.72 19.81
C ALA A 546 1.36 29.44 19.42
N GLY A 547 2.02 28.50 20.11
CA GLY A 547 3.38 28.05 19.82
C GLY A 547 3.51 27.42 18.43
N ASN A 548 3.46 28.24 17.38
CA ASN A 548 3.56 27.87 15.98
C ASN A 548 4.96 27.31 15.71
N ALA A 549 5.04 26.31 14.83
CA ALA A 549 6.32 25.82 14.32
C ALA A 549 6.87 26.80 13.26
N LEU A 550 7.06 28.07 13.65
CA LEU A 550 7.44 29.17 12.77
C LEU A 550 8.71 28.80 11.99
N SER A 551 8.56 28.66 10.67
CA SER A 551 9.64 28.40 9.71
C SER A 551 10.64 27.31 10.12
N GLU A 552 10.14 26.14 10.52
CA GLU A 552 11.01 24.99 10.83
C GLU A 552 11.45 24.20 9.58
N GLY A 553 10.80 24.41 8.42
CA GLY A 553 11.06 23.61 7.22
C GLY A 553 10.82 22.12 7.47
N VAL A 554 11.85 21.30 7.31
CA VAL A 554 11.84 19.85 7.52
C VAL A 554 12.53 19.49 8.84
N LYS A 555 11.84 18.74 9.70
CA LYS A 555 12.40 18.27 10.99
C LYS A 555 12.63 16.77 10.99
N VAL A 556 13.81 16.33 11.39
CA VAL A 556 14.18 14.92 11.52
C VAL A 556 14.40 14.58 12.99
N GLY A 557 13.44 13.89 13.58
CA GLY A 557 13.52 13.32 14.93
C GLY A 557 13.55 11.79 14.94
N ALA A 558 13.27 11.14 13.82
CA ALA A 558 13.33 9.68 13.66
C ALA A 558 14.71 9.22 13.17
N PRO A 559 15.20 8.05 13.62
CA PRO A 559 16.44 7.45 13.16
C PRO A 559 16.30 6.86 11.74
N LEU A 560 17.43 6.72 11.03
CA LEU A 560 17.58 6.03 9.74
C LEU A 560 16.60 6.53 8.66
N VAL A 561 16.42 7.84 8.59
CA VAL A 561 15.71 8.51 7.50
C VAL A 561 16.69 8.73 6.35
N ALA A 562 16.46 8.04 5.23
CA ALA A 562 17.27 8.21 4.03
C ALA A 562 16.73 9.35 3.15
N PHE A 563 17.63 10.12 2.55
CA PHE A 563 17.32 11.19 1.60
C PHE A 563 18.05 10.96 0.27
N ASP A 564 17.32 11.12 -0.83
CA ASP A 564 17.84 11.03 -2.20
C ASP A 564 17.18 12.09 -3.09
N ARG A 565 17.97 13.03 -3.64
CA ARG A 565 17.46 14.20 -4.38
C ARG A 565 16.41 14.96 -3.58
N PHE A 566 16.80 15.37 -2.38
CA PHE A 566 15.94 16.04 -1.41
C PHE A 566 16.29 17.53 -1.35
N LEU A 567 15.35 18.38 -1.75
CA LEU A 567 15.55 19.83 -1.84
C LEU A 567 14.64 20.58 -0.88
N VAL A 568 15.24 21.48 -0.10
CA VAL A 568 14.55 22.49 0.69
C VAL A 568 15.02 23.86 0.26
N LEU A 569 14.17 24.59 -0.44
CA LEU A 569 14.51 25.85 -1.12
C LEU A 569 13.63 26.99 -0.60
N HIS A 570 14.16 28.22 -0.67
CA HIS A 570 13.33 29.41 -0.52
C HIS A 570 12.48 29.65 -1.76
N ASP A 571 11.50 30.55 -1.66
CA ASP A 571 10.63 30.98 -2.75
C ASP A 571 10.96 32.37 -3.30
N LEU A 572 11.98 33.06 -2.77
CA LEU A 572 12.31 34.42 -3.18
C LEU A 572 12.48 34.59 -4.69
N ASN A 573 11.99 35.73 -5.19
CA ASN A 573 12.41 36.30 -6.46
C ASN A 573 13.84 36.89 -6.32
N PRO A 574 14.86 36.34 -7.01
CA PRO A 574 16.23 36.85 -6.91
C PRO A 574 16.43 38.22 -7.60
N ASN A 575 15.44 38.69 -8.36
CA ASN A 575 15.46 39.99 -9.02
C ASN A 575 14.71 41.07 -8.22
N ASP A 576 14.12 40.75 -7.06
CA ASP A 576 13.44 41.70 -6.18
C ASP A 576 14.35 42.13 -5.02
N PRO A 577 14.93 43.35 -5.04
CA PRO A 577 15.79 43.85 -3.96
C PRO A 577 15.04 44.14 -2.64
N VAL A 578 13.70 44.11 -2.63
CA VAL A 578 12.87 44.18 -1.40
C VAL A 578 12.60 42.78 -0.82
N GLY A 579 12.83 41.73 -1.63
CA GLY A 579 12.54 40.33 -1.31
C GLY A 579 13.39 39.74 -0.18
N GLU A 580 14.61 40.24 0.06
CA GLU A 580 15.43 39.79 1.20
C GLU A 580 14.71 39.97 2.55
N GLY A 581 13.86 41.00 2.69
CA GLY A 581 13.02 41.18 3.88
C GLY A 581 12.05 40.03 4.12
N ARG A 582 11.49 39.44 3.05
CA ARG A 582 10.60 38.26 3.14
C ARG A 582 11.33 36.98 3.56
N LEU A 583 12.66 36.93 3.51
CA LEU A 583 13.45 35.84 4.11
C LEU A 583 13.48 35.90 5.62
N VAL A 584 13.01 36.96 6.23
CA VAL A 584 13.03 37.08 7.69
C VAL A 584 11.71 37.60 8.23
N SER A 585 10.78 38.05 7.37
CA SER A 585 9.49 38.60 7.79
C SER A 585 8.33 37.62 7.68
N ASP A 586 7.30 37.81 8.50
CA ASP A 586 6.02 37.13 8.39
C ASP A 586 5.07 37.72 7.34
N TRP A 587 3.88 37.15 7.20
CA TRP A 587 2.84 37.62 6.29
C TRP A 587 2.41 39.07 6.59
N ASN A 588 2.55 39.51 7.84
CA ASN A 588 2.24 40.87 8.28
C ASN A 588 3.46 41.82 8.17
N GLY A 589 4.64 41.30 7.79
CA GLY A 589 5.87 42.05 7.63
C GLY A 589 6.78 42.08 8.87
N ASP A 590 6.47 41.33 9.94
CA ASP A 590 7.26 41.32 11.17
C ASP A 590 8.47 40.38 11.07
N ILE A 591 9.64 40.82 11.55
CA ILE A 591 10.90 40.08 11.42
C ILE A 591 11.07 39.01 12.52
N HIS A 592 11.35 37.77 12.14
CA HIS A 592 11.52 36.59 12.99
C HIS A 592 12.85 35.86 12.75
N THR A 593 13.35 35.13 13.75
CA THR A 593 14.57 34.30 13.62
C THR A 593 14.28 32.99 12.87
N ARG A 594 14.92 32.81 11.71
CA ARG A 594 14.84 31.58 10.88
C ARG A 594 15.62 30.41 11.50
N LYS A 595 15.10 29.18 11.35
CA LYS A 595 15.84 27.92 11.59
C LYS A 595 16.19 27.26 10.25
N ASP A 596 17.21 26.39 10.24
CA ASP A 596 18.02 25.95 9.07
C ASP A 596 17.30 25.19 7.93
N GLY A 597 15.97 25.20 7.84
CA GLY A 597 15.19 24.61 6.75
C GLY A 597 15.20 23.07 6.72
N LEU A 598 16.28 22.42 7.15
CA LEU A 598 16.41 21.00 7.44
C LEU A 598 17.11 20.84 8.79
N ILE A 599 16.39 20.27 9.76
CA ILE A 599 16.81 20.28 11.17
C ILE A 599 16.81 18.85 11.70
N TYR A 600 18.01 18.33 12.00
CA TYR A 600 18.14 17.18 12.90
C TYR A 600 17.96 17.68 14.33
N ARG A 601 17.09 17.02 15.10
CA ARG A 601 16.91 17.43 16.49
C ARG A 601 18.17 17.16 17.31
N GLU A 602 18.68 18.20 17.96
CA GLU A 602 19.98 18.17 18.66
C GLU A 602 19.97 17.23 19.88
N GLU A 603 18.87 17.17 20.62
CA GLU A 603 18.71 16.28 21.78
C GLU A 603 18.83 14.80 21.39
N GLU A 604 18.38 14.45 20.19
CA GLU A 604 18.41 13.11 19.65
C GLU A 604 19.72 12.76 18.95
N PHE A 605 20.24 13.67 18.11
CA PHE A 605 21.37 13.40 17.19
C PHE A 605 22.69 14.07 17.60
N GLY A 606 22.69 14.90 18.63
CA GLY A 606 23.89 15.49 19.20
C GLY A 606 24.71 14.49 20.04
N PRO A 607 25.92 14.88 20.50
CA PRO A 607 26.77 14.01 21.30
C PRO A 607 26.06 13.49 22.57
N GLY A 608 25.99 12.17 22.74
CA GLY A 608 25.28 11.53 23.85
C GLY A 608 23.77 11.36 23.65
N GLY A 609 23.22 11.80 22.51
CA GLY A 609 21.83 11.60 22.12
C GLY A 609 21.53 10.15 21.71
N ILE A 610 20.26 9.74 21.81
CA ILE A 610 19.83 8.36 21.56
C ILE A 610 20.03 7.89 20.10
N PHE A 611 20.13 8.83 19.16
CA PHE A 611 20.27 8.58 17.72
C PHE A 611 21.55 9.17 17.11
N GLU A 612 22.54 9.55 17.93
CA GLU A 612 23.83 10.12 17.49
C GLU A 612 24.47 9.36 16.30
N ASN A 613 24.35 8.02 16.30
CA ASN A 613 24.93 7.14 15.29
C ASN A 613 23.90 6.49 14.34
N PHE A 614 22.70 7.04 14.27
CA PHE A 614 21.57 6.49 13.50
C PHE A 614 21.04 7.49 12.47
N ARG A 615 21.90 8.36 11.92
CA ARG A 615 21.54 9.15 10.72
C ARG A 615 21.40 8.22 9.52
N GLY A 616 20.38 8.45 8.69
CA GLY A 616 20.24 7.73 7.43
C GLY A 616 21.21 8.27 6.38
N ARG A 617 21.26 7.62 5.22
CA ARG A 617 22.10 8.06 4.10
C ARG A 617 21.49 9.30 3.45
N GLU A 618 22.34 10.25 3.11
CA GLU A 618 22.00 11.44 2.33
C GLU A 618 22.68 11.35 0.97
N ARG A 619 21.93 11.65 -0.10
CA ARG A 619 22.43 11.71 -1.48
C ARG A 619 21.74 12.84 -2.20
N GLN A 620 22.52 13.74 -2.79
CA GLN A 620 22.03 14.92 -3.49
C GLN A 620 21.03 15.71 -2.62
N THR A 621 21.38 15.88 -1.34
CA THR A 621 20.56 16.60 -0.35
C THR A 621 21.01 18.05 -0.28
N LEU A 622 20.06 18.98 -0.38
CA LEU A 622 20.31 20.41 -0.25
C LEU A 622 19.19 21.08 0.53
N ALA A 623 19.55 21.82 1.57
CA ALA A 623 18.71 22.89 2.10
C ALA A 623 19.41 24.23 1.85
N HIS A 624 18.79 25.07 1.03
CA HIS A 624 19.25 26.44 0.79
C HIS A 624 18.13 27.40 1.17
N TRP A 625 18.31 28.06 2.32
CA TRP A 625 17.25 28.80 2.98
C TRP A 625 17.73 30.17 3.47
N GLY A 626 17.65 31.17 2.60
CA GLY A 626 18.20 32.50 2.88
C GLY A 626 19.71 32.44 3.09
N SER A 627 20.21 32.89 4.24
CA SER A 627 21.64 32.84 4.58
C SER A 627 22.12 31.47 5.08
N GLN A 628 21.23 30.53 5.36
CA GLN A 628 21.57 29.20 5.86
C GLN A 628 21.68 28.20 4.70
N THR A 629 22.70 27.35 4.74
CA THR A 629 22.93 26.33 3.71
C THR A 629 23.40 25.02 4.34
N TYR A 630 22.63 23.96 4.10
CA TYR A 630 23.00 22.57 4.35
C TYR A 630 23.25 21.88 3.01
N ASN A 631 24.51 21.58 2.70
CA ASN A 631 24.92 21.02 1.42
C ASN A 631 26.04 19.98 1.63
N PRO A 632 25.73 18.82 2.22
CA PRO A 632 26.73 17.80 2.56
C PRO A 632 27.45 17.24 1.33
N ASP A 633 26.82 17.28 0.15
CA ASP A 633 27.35 16.73 -1.09
C ASP A 633 28.08 17.76 -1.98
N GLY A 634 28.12 19.03 -1.57
CA GLY A 634 28.78 20.09 -2.34
C GLY A 634 28.14 20.39 -3.70
N ILE A 635 26.80 20.31 -3.79
CA ILE A 635 26.01 20.69 -4.97
C ILE A 635 26.32 22.14 -5.39
N ASP A 636 26.41 22.40 -6.70
CA ASP A 636 26.61 23.76 -7.23
C ASP A 636 25.38 24.63 -7.01
N LEU A 637 25.58 25.78 -6.35
CA LEU A 637 24.53 26.73 -5.99
C LEU A 637 24.47 27.93 -6.93
N SER A 638 25.31 27.97 -7.97
CA SER A 638 25.42 29.12 -8.89
C SER A 638 24.08 29.60 -9.45
N ASN A 639 23.15 28.68 -9.69
CA ASN A 639 21.81 28.98 -10.22
C ASN A 639 20.67 28.56 -9.27
N VAL A 640 20.94 28.30 -7.98
CA VAL A 640 19.91 27.82 -7.03
C VAL A 640 18.69 28.75 -6.95
N ASN A 641 18.93 30.05 -7.13
CA ASN A 641 17.90 31.09 -7.13
C ASN A 641 16.94 31.03 -8.34
N ASP A 642 17.24 30.22 -9.35
CA ASP A 642 16.32 30.01 -10.47
C ASP A 642 15.23 28.98 -10.14
N ALA A 643 15.41 28.20 -9.07
CA ALA A 643 14.49 27.18 -8.60
C ALA A 643 13.45 27.76 -7.61
N THR A 644 12.47 28.50 -8.12
CA THR A 644 11.40 29.11 -7.30
C THR A 644 10.01 28.74 -7.81
N ILE A 645 9.05 28.59 -6.88
CA ILE A 645 7.67 28.23 -7.23
C ILE A 645 7.01 29.27 -8.15
N PHE A 646 7.33 30.55 -7.99
CA PHE A 646 6.82 31.63 -8.86
C PHE A 646 7.33 31.50 -10.29
N ARG A 647 8.62 31.23 -10.48
CA ARG A 647 9.19 31.03 -11.82
C ARG A 647 8.70 29.76 -12.47
N TRP A 648 8.52 28.69 -11.69
CA TRP A 648 7.88 27.48 -12.20
C TRP A 648 6.46 27.79 -12.69
N TYR A 649 5.66 28.47 -11.88
CA TYR A 649 4.30 28.85 -12.23
C TYR A 649 4.26 29.74 -13.48
N ASP A 650 5.11 30.77 -13.56
CA ASP A 650 5.22 31.63 -14.73
C ASP A 650 5.58 30.82 -15.99
N ALA A 651 6.51 29.88 -15.88
CA ALA A 651 6.87 28.97 -16.97
C ALA A 651 5.70 28.07 -17.40
N GLN A 652 4.92 27.52 -16.46
CA GLN A 652 3.73 26.71 -16.78
C GLN A 652 2.63 27.54 -17.46
N ARG A 653 2.52 28.83 -17.12
CA ARG A 653 1.53 29.75 -17.68
C ARG A 653 1.98 30.42 -18.97
N GLY A 654 3.26 30.29 -19.35
CA GLY A 654 3.85 31.01 -20.48
C GLY A 654 4.03 32.51 -20.20
N ASN A 655 4.05 32.90 -18.93
CA ASN A 655 4.35 34.27 -18.51
C ASN A 655 5.84 34.56 -18.65
N ALA A 656 6.19 35.85 -18.66
CA ALA A 656 7.59 36.21 -18.44
C ALA A 656 8.00 35.83 -17.01
N PRO A 657 9.25 35.38 -16.78
CA PRO A 657 9.73 35.07 -15.44
C PRO A 657 9.55 36.24 -14.47
N ASP A 658 9.26 35.94 -13.21
CA ASP A 658 9.14 36.88 -12.10
C ASP A 658 7.99 37.90 -12.22
N THR A 659 6.93 37.54 -12.95
CA THR A 659 5.74 38.40 -13.10
C THR A 659 4.64 38.07 -12.09
N THR A 660 4.56 36.82 -11.63
CA THR A 660 3.66 36.43 -10.54
C THR A 660 4.34 36.64 -9.19
N THR A 661 3.67 37.32 -8.26
CA THR A 661 4.20 37.59 -6.91
C THR A 661 3.25 37.17 -5.78
N ASP A 662 2.02 36.79 -6.11
CA ASP A 662 1.04 36.30 -5.15
C ASP A 662 1.00 34.77 -5.18
N ILE A 663 1.27 34.16 -4.03
CA ILE A 663 1.25 32.72 -3.84
C ILE A 663 -0.17 32.14 -4.00
N MET A 664 -1.20 32.96 -3.76
CA MET A 664 -2.59 32.56 -3.90
C MET A 664 -2.99 32.33 -5.35
N ASP A 665 -2.39 33.03 -6.31
CA ASP A 665 -2.60 32.75 -7.74
C ASP A 665 -2.20 31.31 -8.09
N ILE A 666 -1.10 30.84 -7.49
CA ILE A 666 -0.61 29.47 -7.68
C ILE A 666 -1.55 28.47 -7.01
N TYR A 667 -1.99 28.73 -5.78
CA TYR A 667 -2.96 27.88 -5.07
C TYR A 667 -4.26 27.69 -5.89
N TRP A 668 -4.83 28.79 -6.38
CA TRP A 668 -6.07 28.73 -7.14
C TRP A 668 -5.91 28.00 -8.45
N TRP A 669 -4.81 28.21 -9.17
CA TRP A 669 -4.51 27.46 -10.38
C TRP A 669 -4.28 25.97 -10.11
N LEU A 670 -3.59 25.60 -9.03
CA LEU A 670 -3.42 24.19 -8.65
C LEU A 670 -4.77 23.49 -8.40
N ARG A 671 -5.74 24.20 -7.79
CA ARG A 671 -7.10 23.70 -7.53
C ARG A 671 -7.92 23.42 -8.80
N GLU A 672 -7.53 23.99 -9.96
CA GLU A 672 -8.25 23.80 -11.23
C GLU A 672 -7.98 22.44 -11.90
N HIS A 673 -6.88 21.75 -11.53
CA HIS A 673 -6.45 20.50 -12.17
C HIS A 673 -7.14 19.29 -11.57
N GLN A 674 -7.28 18.22 -12.36
CA GLN A 674 -8.02 17.04 -11.94
C GLN A 674 -7.25 15.76 -12.22
N GLY A 675 -7.51 14.72 -11.41
CA GLY A 675 -7.11 13.37 -11.75
C GLY A 675 -5.60 13.21 -12.00
N PRO A 676 -5.20 12.56 -13.12
CA PRO A 676 -3.80 12.33 -13.47
C PRO A 676 -2.96 13.59 -13.76
N GLU A 677 -3.57 14.74 -14.05
CA GLU A 677 -2.85 15.99 -14.35
C GLU A 677 -1.97 16.44 -13.18
N ILE A 678 -2.44 16.20 -11.95
CA ILE A 678 -1.74 16.54 -10.72
C ILE A 678 -0.35 15.89 -10.67
N LYS A 679 -0.27 14.60 -11.05
CA LYS A 679 1.00 13.87 -11.08
C LYS A 679 1.96 14.42 -12.12
N ALA A 680 1.47 14.86 -13.27
CA ALA A 680 2.30 15.52 -14.28
C ALA A 680 2.83 16.88 -13.77
N LEU A 681 1.98 17.67 -13.11
CA LEU A 681 2.38 18.93 -12.47
C LEU A 681 3.46 18.73 -11.41
N VAL A 682 3.27 17.77 -10.49
CA VAL A 682 4.26 17.45 -9.45
C VAL A 682 5.61 17.09 -10.05
N ARG A 683 5.63 16.24 -11.09
CA ARG A 683 6.87 15.89 -11.79
C ARG A 683 7.49 17.11 -12.48
N SER A 684 6.68 17.97 -13.09
CA SER A 684 7.17 19.20 -13.73
C SER A 684 7.81 20.15 -12.72
N PHE A 685 7.20 20.29 -11.53
CA PHE A 685 7.70 21.11 -10.43
C PHE A 685 9.04 20.58 -9.93
N ILE A 686 9.11 19.28 -9.61
CA ILE A 686 10.34 18.65 -9.12
C ILE A 686 11.48 18.79 -10.14
N ALA A 687 11.21 18.49 -11.42
CA ALA A 687 12.20 18.63 -12.48
C ALA A 687 12.67 20.09 -12.64
N PHE A 688 11.75 21.05 -12.56
CA PHE A 688 12.08 22.47 -12.62
C PHE A 688 12.98 22.90 -11.46
N MET A 689 12.72 22.44 -10.23
CA MET A 689 13.53 22.80 -9.07
C MET A 689 14.89 22.10 -9.03
N GLN A 690 14.98 20.87 -9.53
CA GLN A 690 16.22 20.11 -9.56
C GLN A 690 17.17 20.52 -10.69
N ALA A 691 16.65 21.11 -11.77
CA ALA A 691 17.46 21.46 -12.95
C ALA A 691 18.55 22.51 -12.68
N PRO A 692 18.30 23.64 -11.98
CA PRO A 692 19.33 24.67 -11.76
C PRO A 692 20.51 24.21 -10.91
N VAL A 693 20.30 23.22 -10.06
CA VAL A 693 21.34 22.63 -9.19
C VAL A 693 21.92 21.32 -9.74
N GLY A 694 21.51 20.91 -10.95
CA GLY A 694 22.11 19.79 -11.69
C GLY A 694 21.85 18.40 -11.11
N ILE A 695 20.77 18.20 -10.33
CA ILE A 695 20.45 16.90 -9.72
C ILE A 695 19.22 16.22 -10.32
N ALA A 696 18.62 16.82 -11.36
CA ALA A 696 17.45 16.26 -12.01
C ALA A 696 17.73 14.83 -12.50
N PRO A 697 16.82 13.87 -12.26
CA PRO A 697 17.00 12.49 -12.68
C PRO A 697 17.15 12.40 -14.20
N THR A 698 18.10 11.57 -14.64
CA THR A 698 18.29 11.28 -16.05
C THR A 698 17.40 10.09 -16.42
N TRP A 699 16.10 10.35 -16.51
CA TRP A 699 15.14 9.31 -16.88
C TRP A 699 15.48 8.74 -18.26
N ARG A 700 15.57 7.43 -18.34
CA ARG A 700 15.77 6.74 -19.61
C ARG A 700 14.58 6.95 -20.55
N THR A 701 14.88 6.99 -21.85
CA THR A 701 13.89 7.20 -22.93
C THR A 701 13.60 5.93 -23.74
N LYS A 702 14.17 4.78 -23.35
CA LYS A 702 13.97 3.48 -24.02
C LYS A 702 14.11 2.31 -23.04
N ALA A 703 13.72 1.13 -23.51
CA ALA A 703 13.86 -0.12 -22.79
C ALA A 703 15.33 -0.45 -22.46
N ALA A 704 15.56 -1.15 -21.35
CA ALA A 704 16.88 -1.54 -20.87
C ALA A 704 16.87 -2.91 -20.17
N ALA A 705 18.07 -3.47 -19.96
CA ALA A 705 18.25 -4.57 -19.03
C ALA A 705 18.39 -4.02 -17.60
N CYS A 706 17.58 -4.54 -16.69
CA CYS A 706 17.56 -4.13 -15.29
C CYS A 706 17.98 -5.29 -14.40
N SER A 707 18.94 -5.06 -13.51
CA SER A 707 19.43 -6.05 -12.56
C SER A 707 19.22 -5.53 -11.14
N PHE A 708 18.60 -6.35 -10.29
CA PHE A 708 18.35 -6.01 -8.90
C PHE A 708 19.65 -6.09 -8.10
N VAL A 709 19.96 -5.01 -7.38
CA VAL A 709 21.07 -4.90 -6.43
C VAL A 709 20.50 -4.22 -5.18
N PRO A 710 20.31 -4.96 -4.08
CA PRO A 710 19.73 -4.41 -2.84
C PRO A 710 20.46 -3.16 -2.36
N ASP A 711 19.76 -2.03 -2.22
CA ASP A 711 20.27 -0.84 -1.54
C ASP A 711 19.91 -0.89 -0.05
N LEU A 712 20.83 -1.44 0.74
CA LEU A 712 20.64 -1.68 2.18
C LEU A 712 20.67 -0.41 3.04
N ALA A 713 21.10 0.73 2.47
CA ALA A 713 20.97 2.02 3.16
C ALA A 713 19.51 2.52 3.12
N GLU A 714 18.72 1.98 2.19
CA GLU A 714 17.28 2.16 2.07
C GLU A 714 16.59 0.81 2.35
N ASP A 715 15.57 0.44 1.58
CA ASP A 715 14.77 -0.76 1.83
C ASP A 715 15.40 -2.08 1.37
N GLY A 716 16.27 -2.05 0.36
CA GLY A 716 16.94 -3.23 -0.21
C GLY A 716 16.04 -4.32 -0.82
N CYS A 717 14.73 -4.10 -0.99
CA CYS A 717 13.79 -5.17 -1.34
C CYS A 717 12.60 -4.75 -2.22
N ARG A 718 12.39 -3.45 -2.50
CA ARG A 718 11.23 -2.95 -3.23
C ARG A 718 11.50 -2.78 -4.72
N TRP A 719 10.53 -3.18 -5.55
CA TRP A 719 10.56 -2.97 -6.99
C TRP A 719 10.47 -1.50 -7.38
N ASP A 720 9.67 -0.71 -6.66
CA ASP A 720 9.44 0.71 -6.96
C ASP A 720 10.56 1.63 -6.44
N ASN A 721 11.61 1.09 -5.82
CA ASN A 721 12.78 1.85 -5.43
C ASN A 721 13.82 1.85 -6.55
N PRO A 722 14.07 2.97 -7.25
CA PRO A 722 15.05 3.05 -8.32
C PRO A 722 16.48 2.67 -7.87
N ASN A 723 16.84 2.95 -6.61
CA ASN A 723 18.17 2.66 -6.10
C ASN A 723 18.48 1.16 -6.01
N ASN A 724 17.46 0.30 -5.94
CA ASN A 724 17.63 -1.15 -6.03
C ASN A 724 17.94 -1.64 -7.46
N TRP A 725 17.89 -0.77 -8.47
CA TRP A 725 18.10 -1.10 -9.88
C TRP A 725 19.26 -0.32 -10.51
N GLY A 726 20.08 0.35 -9.70
CA GLY A 726 21.24 1.11 -10.15
C GLY A 726 21.00 2.61 -10.36
N GLY A 727 19.91 3.18 -9.82
CA GLY A 727 19.65 4.63 -9.87
C GLY A 727 18.32 4.93 -10.56
N ASP A 728 18.26 5.82 -11.55
CA ASP A 728 17.01 6.32 -12.21
C ASP A 728 16.25 5.27 -13.06
N LEU A 729 16.29 4.00 -12.66
CA LEU A 729 15.71 2.85 -13.32
C LEU A 729 14.60 2.26 -12.47
N ILE A 730 13.38 2.20 -13.00
CA ILE A 730 12.34 1.30 -12.53
C ILE A 730 12.03 0.35 -13.68
N PRO A 731 12.19 -0.97 -13.51
CA PRO A 731 11.87 -1.91 -14.58
C PRO A 731 10.36 -1.91 -14.84
N GLY A 732 9.99 -1.93 -16.12
CA GLY A 732 8.61 -1.89 -16.57
C GLY A 732 8.09 -0.49 -16.90
N SER A 733 8.90 0.58 -16.72
CA SER A 733 8.58 1.88 -17.35
C SER A 733 8.54 1.80 -18.88
N PHE A 734 9.17 0.76 -19.45
CA PHE A 734 9.01 0.39 -20.85
C PHE A 734 8.70 -1.10 -20.91
N ALA A 735 7.67 -1.49 -21.66
CA ALA A 735 7.28 -2.90 -21.80
C ALA A 735 8.40 -3.82 -22.32
N GLY A 736 9.41 -3.25 -23.00
CA GLY A 736 10.58 -3.96 -23.52
C GLY A 736 11.68 -4.27 -22.48
N ASP A 737 11.53 -3.90 -21.21
CA ASP A 737 12.55 -4.12 -20.19
C ASP A 737 12.74 -5.60 -19.86
N THR A 738 13.98 -6.02 -19.64
CA THR A 738 14.30 -7.38 -19.16
C THR A 738 14.82 -7.30 -17.75
N VAL A 739 14.31 -8.13 -16.84
CA VAL A 739 14.59 -8.02 -15.41
C VAL A 739 15.37 -9.23 -14.89
N LYS A 740 16.39 -8.98 -14.05
CA LYS A 740 17.09 -10.00 -13.27
C LYS A 740 16.98 -9.71 -11.78
N LEU A 741 16.43 -10.64 -11.00
CA LEU A 741 16.37 -10.51 -9.53
C LEU A 741 17.63 -11.01 -8.83
N ASN A 742 18.52 -11.70 -9.54
CA ASN A 742 19.80 -12.21 -9.00
C ASN A 742 19.65 -13.07 -7.74
N GLY A 743 18.54 -13.80 -7.60
CA GLY A 743 18.27 -14.64 -6.43
C GLY A 743 17.71 -13.88 -5.21
N HIS A 744 17.47 -12.58 -5.31
CA HIS A 744 16.91 -11.77 -4.22
C HIS A 744 15.39 -11.91 -4.11
N LYS A 745 14.86 -11.59 -2.92
CA LYS A 745 13.42 -11.40 -2.70
C LYS A 745 13.05 -9.95 -2.96
N VAL A 746 12.10 -9.74 -3.86
CA VAL A 746 11.63 -8.43 -4.30
C VAL A 746 10.12 -8.32 -4.12
N PHE A 747 9.67 -7.24 -3.49
CA PHE A 747 8.27 -6.88 -3.35
C PHE A 747 7.84 -6.01 -4.54
N PHE A 748 6.75 -6.40 -5.20
CA PHE A 748 6.08 -5.63 -6.23
C PHE A 748 4.79 -5.00 -5.67
N GLN A 749 4.64 -3.70 -5.88
CA GLN A 749 3.53 -2.89 -5.38
C GLN A 749 3.36 -1.61 -6.22
N ASP A 750 2.29 -0.88 -5.94
CA ASP A 750 1.92 0.45 -6.44
C ASP A 750 1.71 0.57 -7.96
N HIS A 751 2.13 -0.40 -8.77
CA HIS A 751 2.14 -0.20 -10.21
C HIS A 751 1.37 -1.25 -11.00
N THR A 752 0.95 -0.86 -12.21
CA THR A 752 0.58 -1.78 -13.28
C THR A 752 1.64 -1.68 -14.36
N LEU A 753 2.54 -2.66 -14.44
CA LEU A 753 3.70 -2.64 -15.33
C LEU A 753 3.72 -3.86 -16.24
N THR A 754 4.43 -3.72 -17.35
CA THR A 754 4.77 -4.83 -18.25
C THR A 754 6.27 -4.89 -18.42
N VAL A 755 6.84 -6.09 -18.39
CA VAL A 755 8.23 -6.36 -18.74
C VAL A 755 8.30 -7.41 -19.85
N ALA A 756 9.36 -7.38 -20.63
CA ALA A 756 9.59 -8.34 -21.70
C ALA A 756 9.97 -9.70 -21.13
N ASP A 757 10.79 -9.72 -20.07
CA ASP A 757 11.33 -10.94 -19.46
C ASP A 757 11.61 -10.75 -17.96
N LEU A 758 11.59 -11.87 -17.22
CA LEU A 758 11.87 -11.95 -15.78
C LEU A 758 12.74 -13.18 -15.48
N ASP A 759 13.98 -12.95 -15.06
CA ASP A 759 14.90 -13.95 -14.54
C ASP A 759 14.99 -13.82 -13.01
N LEU A 760 14.53 -14.83 -12.29
CA LEU A 760 14.57 -14.88 -10.82
C LEU A 760 15.99 -15.14 -10.31
N GLY A 761 16.87 -15.75 -11.10
CA GLY A 761 18.16 -16.28 -10.62
C GLY A 761 17.98 -17.53 -9.73
N VAL A 762 18.99 -17.81 -8.90
CA VAL A 762 18.98 -18.96 -7.98
C VAL A 762 18.19 -18.60 -6.73
N GLY A 763 17.07 -19.28 -6.50
CA GLY A 763 16.22 -19.09 -5.33
C GLY A 763 15.40 -17.80 -5.33
N GLY A 764 15.48 -16.94 -6.34
CA GLY A 764 14.85 -15.62 -6.31
C GLY A 764 13.34 -15.65 -6.12
N HIS A 765 12.81 -14.62 -5.46
CA HIS A 765 11.42 -14.56 -5.04
C HIS A 765 10.80 -13.22 -5.44
N LEU A 766 9.77 -13.25 -6.29
CA LEU A 766 8.92 -12.08 -6.53
C LEU A 766 7.62 -12.23 -5.72
N GLN A 767 7.31 -11.24 -4.89
CA GLN A 767 6.05 -11.18 -4.14
C GLN A 767 5.26 -9.91 -4.52
N ALA A 768 4.15 -10.07 -5.21
CA ALA A 768 3.22 -8.98 -5.51
C ALA A 768 2.18 -8.82 -4.40
N VAL A 769 2.13 -7.66 -3.75
CA VAL A 769 1.18 -7.36 -2.65
C VAL A 769 0.01 -6.48 -3.11
N ASN A 770 0.22 -5.63 -4.12
CA ASN A 770 -0.86 -4.89 -4.78
C ASN A 770 -0.41 -4.49 -6.19
N GLY A 771 -1.31 -3.93 -7.00
CA GLY A 771 -1.05 -3.66 -8.41
C GLY A 771 -0.89 -4.94 -9.25
N ARG A 772 -0.33 -4.81 -10.45
CA ARG A 772 -0.20 -5.91 -11.43
C ARG A 772 1.11 -5.86 -12.21
N LEU A 773 1.82 -6.99 -12.25
CA LEU A 773 2.97 -7.18 -13.15
C LEU A 773 2.60 -8.15 -14.29
N ASN A 774 2.79 -7.73 -15.53
CA ASN A 774 2.73 -8.58 -16.71
C ASN A 774 4.15 -8.93 -17.19
N VAL A 775 4.43 -10.22 -17.40
CA VAL A 775 5.68 -10.72 -17.97
C VAL A 775 5.39 -11.33 -19.33
N SER A 776 5.94 -10.71 -20.38
CA SER A 776 5.62 -11.04 -21.77
C SER A 776 6.29 -12.32 -22.27
N ALA A 777 7.30 -12.83 -21.54
CA ALA A 777 7.96 -14.10 -21.77
C ALA A 777 7.73 -15.07 -20.60
N ALA A 778 8.10 -16.33 -20.81
CA ALA A 778 8.14 -17.31 -19.72
C ALA A 778 9.32 -16.96 -18.79
N PRO A 779 9.12 -16.83 -17.46
CA PRO A 779 10.21 -16.52 -16.54
C PRO A 779 11.32 -17.57 -16.55
N VAL A 780 12.53 -17.13 -16.20
CA VAL A 780 13.72 -17.98 -16.05
C VAL A 780 14.05 -18.14 -14.56
N CYS A 781 14.43 -19.36 -14.14
CA CYS A 781 15.05 -19.59 -12.84
C CYS A 781 16.12 -20.68 -12.95
N SER A 782 17.31 -20.44 -12.40
CA SER A 782 18.51 -21.27 -12.57
C SER A 782 18.80 -22.23 -11.42
N GLY A 783 18.14 -22.05 -10.26
CA GLY A 783 18.32 -22.90 -9.07
C GLY A 783 17.05 -22.97 -8.22
N GLY A 784 15.90 -22.94 -8.90
CA GLY A 784 14.58 -22.76 -8.31
C GLY A 784 14.25 -21.28 -8.09
N GLY A 785 12.98 -21.00 -7.81
CA GLY A 785 12.50 -19.64 -7.55
C GLY A 785 11.06 -19.64 -7.06
N ALA A 786 10.56 -18.46 -6.70
CA ALA A 786 9.22 -18.31 -6.16
C ALA A 786 8.48 -17.10 -6.75
N LEU A 787 7.18 -17.29 -7.03
CA LEU A 787 6.22 -16.23 -7.33
C LEU A 787 5.13 -16.28 -6.27
N THR A 788 4.86 -15.14 -5.62
CA THR A 788 3.80 -15.03 -4.64
C THR A 788 2.88 -13.88 -4.96
N THR A 789 1.58 -14.11 -4.85
CA THR A 789 0.55 -13.06 -4.85
C THR A 789 -0.11 -13.03 -3.48
N ASP A 790 -0.37 -11.81 -3.00
CA ASP A 790 -0.90 -11.51 -1.67
C ASP A 790 -1.83 -10.29 -1.80
N GLU A 791 -2.73 -10.08 -0.83
CA GLU A 791 -3.70 -8.99 -0.79
C GLU A 791 -4.41 -8.74 -2.16
N SER A 792 -4.06 -7.67 -2.87
CA SER A 792 -4.64 -7.32 -4.19
C SER A 792 -3.63 -7.45 -5.35
N GLY A 793 -2.46 -8.01 -5.07
CA GLY A 793 -1.35 -8.11 -6.03
C GLY A 793 -1.60 -9.12 -7.12
N GLN A 794 -1.14 -8.82 -8.33
CA GLN A 794 -1.29 -9.70 -9.48
C GLN A 794 0.03 -9.98 -10.20
N ILE A 795 0.21 -11.23 -10.64
CA ILE A 795 1.32 -11.67 -11.48
C ILE A 795 0.74 -12.41 -12.69
N TRP A 796 1.05 -11.91 -13.88
CA TRP A 796 0.64 -12.49 -15.16
C TRP A 796 1.88 -12.93 -15.94
N ILE A 797 2.00 -14.21 -16.26
CA ILE A 797 3.17 -14.74 -16.97
C ILE A 797 2.76 -15.53 -18.21
N LYS A 798 3.59 -15.49 -19.24
CA LYS A 798 3.40 -16.25 -20.47
C LYS A 798 3.88 -17.71 -20.35
N GLY A 799 3.42 -18.37 -19.29
CA GLY A 799 3.82 -19.74 -18.95
C GLY A 799 5.19 -19.84 -18.28
N TYR A 800 5.67 -21.08 -18.15
CA TYR A 800 6.95 -21.43 -17.54
C TYR A 800 7.42 -22.76 -18.13
N GLN A 801 8.67 -22.85 -18.60
CA GLN A 801 9.20 -24.04 -19.26
C GLN A 801 10.53 -24.52 -18.67
N GLY A 802 11.01 -23.86 -17.61
CA GLY A 802 12.29 -24.20 -16.99
C GLY A 802 12.29 -25.57 -16.29
N ALA A 803 13.47 -26.18 -16.25
CA ALA A 803 13.68 -27.45 -15.57
C ALA A 803 13.77 -27.29 -14.04
N ALA A 804 14.23 -26.13 -13.56
CA ALA A 804 14.34 -25.86 -12.14
C ALA A 804 12.93 -25.70 -11.49
N PRO A 805 12.74 -26.04 -10.21
CA PRO A 805 11.43 -25.93 -9.59
C PRO A 805 10.98 -24.49 -9.35
N LEU A 806 9.82 -24.10 -9.87
CA LEU A 806 9.16 -22.84 -9.55
C LEU A 806 8.08 -23.06 -8.49
N ALA A 807 8.17 -22.37 -7.35
CA ALA A 807 7.08 -22.30 -6.38
C ALA A 807 6.10 -21.20 -6.77
N VAL A 808 4.82 -21.51 -6.92
CA VAL A 808 3.75 -20.53 -7.14
C VAL A 808 2.82 -20.55 -5.94
N THR A 809 2.75 -19.44 -5.21
CA THR A 809 1.91 -19.29 -4.03
C THR A 809 0.89 -18.18 -4.22
N VAL A 810 -0.40 -18.47 -4.08
CA VAL A 810 -1.47 -17.48 -4.18
C VAL A 810 -2.16 -17.39 -2.83
N LYS A 811 -1.90 -16.29 -2.11
CA LYS A 811 -2.45 -16.02 -0.77
C LYS A 811 -3.67 -15.09 -0.79
N GLY A 812 -3.66 -14.22 -1.79
CA GLY A 812 -4.67 -13.24 -2.14
C GLY A 812 -4.36 -12.74 -3.56
N GLY A 813 -5.20 -11.85 -4.10
CA GLY A 813 -4.98 -11.32 -5.44
C GLY A 813 -5.07 -12.40 -6.53
N ARG A 814 -4.25 -12.28 -7.59
CA ARG A 814 -4.34 -13.15 -8.77
C ARG A 814 -2.99 -13.58 -9.33
N PHE A 815 -2.83 -14.88 -9.54
CA PHE A 815 -1.86 -15.41 -10.49
C PHE A 815 -2.56 -15.82 -11.79
N ALA A 816 -1.99 -15.44 -12.94
CA ALA A 816 -2.53 -15.80 -14.25
C ALA A 816 -1.47 -16.34 -15.22
N ASN A 817 -1.73 -17.55 -15.74
CA ASN A 817 -0.97 -18.12 -16.85
C ASN A 817 -1.61 -17.77 -18.20
N THR A 818 -0.89 -17.06 -19.04
CA THR A 818 -1.32 -16.65 -20.39
C THR A 818 -0.63 -17.41 -21.52
N GLY A 819 0.18 -18.44 -21.20
CA GLY A 819 0.94 -19.20 -22.19
C GLY A 819 1.13 -20.67 -21.84
N THR A 820 2.22 -21.26 -22.34
CA THR A 820 2.55 -22.67 -22.10
C THR A 820 3.35 -22.83 -20.82
N PHE A 821 2.72 -23.41 -19.82
CA PHE A 821 3.31 -23.77 -18.54
C PHE A 821 3.56 -25.28 -18.49
N SER A 822 4.78 -25.71 -18.77
CA SER A 822 5.20 -27.11 -18.79
C SER A 822 6.51 -27.37 -18.02
N GLY A 823 7.04 -26.35 -17.34
CA GLY A 823 8.19 -26.45 -16.47
C GLY A 823 7.85 -27.12 -15.14
N SER A 824 8.89 -27.45 -14.37
CA SER A 824 8.74 -28.06 -13.05
C SER A 824 8.22 -27.03 -12.03
N ALA A 825 7.02 -27.19 -11.48
CA ALA A 825 6.48 -26.23 -10.50
C ALA A 825 5.62 -26.87 -9.42
N ASP A 826 5.70 -26.33 -8.21
CA ASP A 826 4.83 -26.65 -7.08
C ASP A 826 3.89 -25.46 -6.84
N ILE A 827 2.58 -25.73 -6.82
CA ILE A 827 1.52 -24.72 -6.80
C ILE A 827 0.75 -24.87 -5.48
N HIS A 828 0.59 -23.76 -4.76
CA HIS A 828 -0.17 -23.69 -3.52
C HIS A 828 -1.12 -22.49 -3.55
N VAL A 829 -2.42 -22.74 -3.48
CA VAL A 829 -3.48 -21.74 -3.51
C VAL A 829 -4.23 -21.79 -2.19
N ASP A 830 -4.11 -20.73 -1.41
CA ASP A 830 -4.69 -20.61 -0.08
C ASP A 830 -5.17 -19.18 0.15
N GLY A 831 -6.48 -18.97 0.15
CA GLY A 831 -7.06 -17.64 0.31
C GLY A 831 -7.12 -17.13 1.76
N SER A 832 -6.62 -17.89 2.74
CA SER A 832 -6.80 -17.61 4.18
C SER A 832 -6.25 -16.26 4.65
N THR A 833 -5.38 -15.61 3.88
CA THR A 833 -4.85 -14.27 4.20
C THR A 833 -5.75 -13.12 3.75
N ASP A 834 -6.64 -13.36 2.78
CA ASP A 834 -7.72 -12.42 2.46
C ASP A 834 -8.86 -12.64 3.49
N PRO A 835 -9.43 -11.58 4.07
CA PRO A 835 -10.49 -11.68 5.08
C PRO A 835 -11.77 -12.39 4.60
N HIS A 836 -11.97 -12.48 3.29
CA HIS A 836 -13.07 -13.20 2.66
C HIS A 836 -12.64 -14.56 2.10
N GLY A 837 -11.40 -14.98 2.33
CA GLY A 837 -10.85 -16.23 1.86
C GLY A 837 -10.56 -16.26 0.35
N LYS A 838 -10.46 -15.10 -0.32
CA LYS A 838 -10.42 -15.01 -1.79
C LYS A 838 -9.01 -14.91 -2.34
N ALA A 839 -8.66 -15.88 -3.18
CA ALA A 839 -7.43 -15.93 -3.98
C ALA A 839 -7.79 -16.47 -5.37
N GLU A 840 -7.20 -15.91 -6.43
CA GLU A 840 -7.50 -16.31 -7.81
C GLU A 840 -6.28 -16.94 -8.50
N PHE A 841 -6.47 -18.14 -9.04
CA PHE A 841 -5.47 -18.85 -9.83
C PHE A 841 -6.05 -19.24 -11.20
N LEU A 842 -5.67 -18.49 -12.23
CA LEU A 842 -5.96 -18.84 -13.62
C LEU A 842 -4.87 -19.78 -14.14
N CYS A 843 -5.15 -21.09 -14.12
CA CYS A 843 -4.23 -22.10 -14.66
C CYS A 843 -4.08 -21.96 -16.18
N ALA A 844 -5.11 -21.43 -16.85
CA ALA A 844 -5.04 -20.99 -18.23
C ALA A 844 -6.02 -19.84 -18.49
N TYR A 845 -5.50 -18.74 -19.03
CA TYR A 845 -6.26 -17.63 -19.60
C TYR A 845 -6.24 -17.68 -21.14
N GLY A 846 -7.41 -17.74 -21.78
CA GLY A 846 -7.53 -17.91 -23.23
C GLY A 846 -6.96 -19.26 -23.70
N ALA A 847 -6.14 -19.26 -24.76
CA ALA A 847 -5.53 -20.48 -25.33
C ALA A 847 -4.34 -21.05 -24.53
N ALA A 848 -4.18 -20.65 -23.27
CA ALA A 848 -3.08 -21.08 -22.42
C ALA A 848 -3.21 -22.55 -21.99
N ALA A 849 -2.08 -23.14 -21.58
CA ALA A 849 -2.04 -24.52 -21.11
C ALA A 849 -1.07 -24.68 -19.94
N MET A 850 -1.44 -25.48 -18.95
CA MET A 850 -0.62 -25.80 -17.79
C MET A 850 -0.50 -27.31 -17.58
N THR A 851 0.72 -27.77 -17.29
CA THR A 851 1.02 -29.17 -16.93
C THR A 851 1.71 -29.23 -15.58
N VAL A 852 1.09 -29.91 -14.62
CA VAL A 852 1.72 -30.28 -13.35
C VAL A 852 2.52 -31.57 -13.58
N ARG A 853 3.84 -31.46 -13.44
CA ARG A 853 4.78 -32.54 -13.79
C ARG A 853 4.85 -33.63 -12.73
N SER A 854 5.39 -34.78 -13.12
CA SER A 854 5.67 -35.88 -12.20
C SER A 854 6.54 -35.42 -11.02
N GLY A 855 6.20 -35.85 -9.81
CA GLY A 855 6.89 -35.46 -8.59
C GLY A 855 6.54 -34.05 -8.09
N ARG A 856 5.59 -33.36 -8.71
CA ARG A 856 5.12 -32.03 -8.31
C ARG A 856 3.69 -32.03 -7.79
N LYS A 857 3.34 -30.98 -7.06
CA LYS A 857 2.05 -30.84 -6.39
C LYS A 857 1.32 -29.57 -6.82
N MET A 858 0.01 -29.69 -7.01
CA MET A 858 -0.93 -28.57 -6.97
C MET A 858 -1.85 -28.75 -5.76
N GLU A 859 -1.82 -27.80 -4.83
CA GLU A 859 -2.63 -27.81 -3.61
C GLU A 859 -3.58 -26.61 -3.55
N ILE A 860 -4.83 -26.89 -3.19
CA ILE A 860 -5.89 -25.90 -3.04
C ILE A 860 -6.48 -26.05 -1.64
N VAL A 861 -6.51 -24.96 -0.88
CA VAL A 861 -6.93 -24.94 0.53
C VAL A 861 -8.22 -24.13 0.70
N GLY A 862 -9.19 -24.71 1.42
CA GLY A 862 -10.49 -24.11 1.71
C GLY A 862 -11.45 -24.05 0.53
N GLY A 863 -12.61 -23.42 0.75
CA GLY A 863 -13.63 -23.17 -0.29
C GLY A 863 -13.64 -21.74 -0.84
N GLY A 864 -12.76 -20.89 -0.32
CA GLY A 864 -12.65 -19.49 -0.74
C GLY A 864 -11.97 -19.28 -2.11
N PRO A 865 -10.87 -20.00 -2.44
CA PRO A 865 -10.15 -19.79 -3.70
C PRO A 865 -10.96 -20.04 -4.97
N ARG A 866 -10.64 -19.29 -6.02
CA ARG A 866 -11.13 -19.50 -7.38
C ARG A 866 -9.99 -20.01 -8.25
N VAL A 867 -10.17 -21.19 -8.83
CA VAL A 867 -9.13 -21.92 -9.54
C VAL A 867 -9.67 -22.40 -10.87
N GLY A 868 -8.95 -22.16 -11.96
CA GLY A 868 -9.28 -22.74 -13.26
C GLY A 868 -9.09 -21.78 -14.42
N PHE A 869 -10.16 -21.53 -15.17
CA PHE A 869 -10.10 -21.00 -16.53
C PHE A 869 -10.92 -19.74 -16.71
N ASP A 870 -10.41 -18.83 -17.53
CA ASP A 870 -11.14 -17.67 -18.07
C ASP A 870 -10.59 -17.34 -19.46
N GLY A 871 -11.31 -16.55 -20.23
CA GLY A 871 -10.97 -16.17 -21.58
C GLY A 871 -12.21 -15.97 -22.44
N THR A 872 -11.98 -15.53 -23.67
CA THR A 872 -13.05 -15.29 -24.65
C THR A 872 -12.73 -15.98 -25.98
N GLY A 873 -13.77 -16.25 -26.78
CA GLY A 873 -13.61 -16.69 -28.17
C GLY A 873 -13.45 -18.20 -28.37
N GLY A 874 -13.88 -19.02 -27.42
CA GLY A 874 -13.93 -20.48 -27.54
C GLY A 874 -12.56 -21.15 -27.61
N ALA A 875 -11.52 -20.50 -27.08
CA ALA A 875 -10.15 -21.00 -27.12
C ALA A 875 -9.98 -22.29 -26.28
N GLN A 876 -9.09 -23.19 -26.70
CA GLN A 876 -8.77 -24.40 -25.94
C GLN A 876 -7.90 -24.05 -24.74
N ALA A 877 -8.46 -24.15 -23.54
CA ALA A 877 -7.75 -23.90 -22.27
C ALA A 877 -7.51 -25.23 -21.55
N ARG A 878 -6.27 -25.51 -21.15
CA ARG A 878 -5.91 -26.87 -20.66
C ARG A 878 -5.16 -26.88 -19.34
N LEU A 879 -5.60 -27.74 -18.44
CA LEU A 879 -4.84 -28.19 -17.27
C LEU A 879 -4.56 -29.70 -17.41
N SER A 880 -3.31 -30.11 -17.35
CA SER A 880 -2.91 -31.51 -17.38
C SER A 880 -2.02 -31.89 -16.21
N PHE A 881 -2.09 -33.16 -15.83
CA PHE A 881 -1.21 -33.75 -14.83
C PHE A 881 -0.44 -34.91 -15.47
N GLU A 882 0.84 -35.04 -15.16
CA GLU A 882 1.62 -36.24 -15.49
C GLU A 882 1.40 -37.33 -14.41
N SER A 883 1.66 -38.59 -14.78
CA SER A 883 1.67 -39.68 -13.79
C SER A 883 2.72 -39.40 -12.71
N GLY A 884 2.35 -39.55 -11.44
CA GLY A 884 3.21 -39.21 -10.30
C GLY A 884 3.15 -37.74 -9.86
N ALA A 885 2.35 -36.89 -10.53
CA ALA A 885 1.94 -35.60 -9.98
C ALA A 885 0.88 -35.79 -8.87
N VAL A 886 0.70 -34.79 -8.01
CA VAL A 886 -0.32 -34.77 -6.95
C VAL A 886 -1.26 -33.58 -7.15
N LEU A 887 -2.56 -33.86 -7.20
CA LEU A 887 -3.62 -32.85 -7.03
C LEU A 887 -4.17 -32.99 -5.61
N SER A 888 -4.10 -31.92 -4.82
CA SER A 888 -4.45 -31.90 -3.39
C SER A 888 -5.55 -30.89 -3.11
N PHE A 889 -6.60 -31.34 -2.42
CA PHE A 889 -7.62 -30.45 -1.85
C PHE A 889 -7.60 -30.59 -0.33
N VAL A 890 -7.52 -29.46 0.37
CA VAL A 890 -7.52 -29.38 1.83
C VAL A 890 -8.73 -28.58 2.26
N ALA A 891 -9.64 -29.20 3.00
CA ALA A 891 -10.82 -28.54 3.52
C ALA A 891 -10.43 -27.54 4.62
N GLU A 892 -11.04 -26.37 4.58
CA GLU A 892 -10.98 -25.38 5.65
C GLU A 892 -12.40 -25.02 6.02
N ASN A 893 -12.72 -25.06 7.32
CA ASN A 893 -14.08 -24.87 7.83
C ASN A 893 -15.12 -25.77 7.13
N GLY A 894 -14.71 -26.97 6.72
CA GLY A 894 -15.54 -27.94 6.01
C GLY A 894 -15.85 -27.59 4.54
N GLN A 895 -15.21 -26.55 3.99
CA GLN A 895 -15.41 -26.09 2.62
C GLN A 895 -14.24 -26.49 1.71
N LEU A 896 -14.55 -26.75 0.43
CA LEU A 896 -13.61 -27.14 -0.61
C LEU A 896 -13.86 -26.30 -1.87
N ALA A 897 -12.79 -25.84 -2.52
CA ALA A 897 -12.86 -25.14 -3.79
C ALA A 897 -13.04 -26.11 -4.97
N THR A 898 -13.44 -25.56 -6.11
CA THR A 898 -13.64 -26.30 -7.36
C THR A 898 -12.73 -25.73 -8.45
N ILE A 899 -12.08 -26.61 -9.22
CA ILE A 899 -11.42 -26.21 -10.47
C ILE A 899 -12.48 -26.08 -11.55
N ARG A 900 -12.67 -24.89 -12.12
CA ARG A 900 -13.73 -24.62 -13.11
C ARG A 900 -13.45 -23.42 -14.00
N GLU A 901 -14.29 -23.23 -15.01
CA GLU A 901 -14.45 -21.93 -15.64
C GLU A 901 -15.12 -20.95 -14.67
N PHE A 902 -14.58 -19.73 -14.59
CA PHE A 902 -15.14 -18.68 -13.75
C PHE A 902 -14.84 -17.30 -14.33
N ARG A 903 -15.75 -16.35 -14.11
CA ARG A 903 -15.54 -14.96 -14.54
C ARG A 903 -14.56 -14.29 -13.58
N SER A 904 -13.33 -14.06 -14.03
CA SER A 904 -12.35 -13.31 -13.24
C SER A 904 -12.62 -11.81 -13.25
N GLY A 905 -13.52 -11.31 -14.11
CA GLY A 905 -13.82 -9.89 -14.25
C GLY A 905 -12.84 -9.12 -15.14
N VAL A 906 -11.74 -9.74 -15.58
CA VAL A 906 -10.80 -9.16 -16.57
C VAL A 906 -11.51 -8.76 -17.87
N ASN A 907 -12.51 -9.55 -18.27
CA ASN A 907 -13.32 -9.32 -19.47
C ASN A 907 -14.65 -8.59 -19.16
N GLY A 908 -14.70 -7.85 -18.04
CA GLY A 908 -15.91 -7.21 -17.56
C GLY A 908 -16.99 -8.23 -17.19
N THR A 909 -18.23 -7.97 -17.58
CA THR A 909 -19.38 -8.85 -17.31
C THR A 909 -19.51 -10.03 -18.29
N THR A 910 -18.64 -10.11 -19.29
CA THR A 910 -18.60 -11.19 -20.28
C THR A 910 -18.43 -12.54 -19.58
N VAL A 911 -19.27 -13.52 -19.93
CA VAL A 911 -19.16 -14.90 -19.43
C VAL A 911 -17.90 -15.54 -20.05
N PRO A 912 -17.13 -16.34 -19.29
CA PRO A 912 -16.03 -17.12 -19.85
C PRO A 912 -16.47 -17.94 -21.05
N ASP A 913 -15.69 -17.86 -22.12
CA ASP A 913 -15.91 -18.60 -23.37
C ASP A 913 -14.58 -19.25 -23.79
N VAL A 914 -14.32 -20.41 -23.18
CA VAL A 914 -13.18 -21.29 -23.46
C VAL A 914 -13.67 -22.73 -23.46
N VAL A 915 -12.95 -23.61 -24.13
CA VAL A 915 -13.19 -25.06 -24.04
C VAL A 915 -12.23 -25.61 -23.00
N SER A 916 -12.65 -25.63 -21.73
CA SER A 916 -11.81 -26.11 -20.63
C SER A 916 -11.57 -27.62 -20.70
N THR A 917 -10.31 -28.03 -20.57
CA THR A 917 -9.91 -29.43 -20.52
C THR A 917 -9.05 -29.71 -19.28
N VAL A 918 -9.46 -30.69 -18.47
CA VAL A 918 -8.66 -31.23 -17.37
C VAL A 918 -8.25 -32.68 -17.66
N ALA A 919 -6.96 -32.92 -17.86
CA ALA A 919 -6.41 -34.25 -18.11
C ALA A 919 -5.71 -34.79 -16.85
N LEU A 920 -6.30 -35.81 -16.23
CA LEU A 920 -5.85 -36.34 -14.93
C LEU A 920 -4.56 -37.17 -15.01
N GLY A 921 -4.27 -37.77 -16.17
CA GLY A 921 -2.98 -38.37 -16.53
C GLY A 921 -2.36 -39.38 -15.56
N GLY A 922 -3.13 -40.00 -14.66
CA GLY A 922 -2.61 -40.92 -13.65
C GLY A 922 -2.08 -40.24 -12.38
N ALA A 923 -2.38 -38.96 -12.16
CA ALA A 923 -2.01 -38.25 -10.93
C ALA A 923 -2.60 -38.91 -9.67
N ALA A 924 -1.97 -38.68 -8.52
CA ALA A 924 -2.55 -39.01 -7.24
C ALA A 924 -3.50 -37.89 -6.78
N LEU A 925 -4.67 -38.26 -6.25
CA LEU A 925 -5.59 -37.34 -5.60
C LEU A 925 -5.37 -37.39 -4.08
N ALA A 926 -4.97 -36.28 -3.46
CA ALA A 926 -4.85 -36.15 -2.02
C ALA A 926 -6.00 -35.31 -1.47
N LEU A 927 -6.70 -35.80 -0.45
CA LEU A 927 -7.86 -35.13 0.14
C LEU A 927 -7.71 -35.00 1.66
N ASP A 928 -7.58 -33.78 2.18
CA ASP A 928 -7.82 -33.54 3.61
C ASP A 928 -9.26 -33.06 3.77
N LEU A 929 -10.16 -33.94 4.22
CA LEU A 929 -11.59 -33.69 4.37
C LEU A 929 -11.96 -33.41 5.84
N THR A 930 -11.00 -32.93 6.63
CA THR A 930 -11.24 -32.57 8.03
C THR A 930 -12.34 -31.50 8.10
N GLY A 931 -13.39 -31.76 8.89
CA GLY A 931 -14.52 -30.84 9.07
C GLY A 931 -15.57 -30.84 7.96
N VAL A 932 -15.38 -31.60 6.87
CA VAL A 932 -16.38 -31.75 5.80
C VAL A 932 -17.57 -32.56 6.32
N THR A 933 -18.79 -32.17 5.92
CA THR A 933 -20.03 -32.83 6.31
C THR A 933 -20.51 -33.85 5.27
N PRO A 934 -21.46 -34.75 5.60
CA PRO A 934 -22.08 -35.61 4.60
C PRO A 934 -22.76 -34.79 3.49
N GLY A 935 -22.54 -35.16 2.23
CA GLY A 935 -23.05 -34.42 1.08
C GLY A 935 -22.33 -34.76 -0.23
N SER A 936 -22.70 -34.04 -1.29
CA SER A 936 -22.04 -34.11 -2.60
C SER A 936 -21.28 -32.81 -2.87
N TYR A 937 -20.06 -32.97 -3.37
CA TYR A 937 -19.12 -31.89 -3.64
C TYR A 937 -18.50 -32.06 -5.02
N THR A 938 -18.17 -30.97 -5.69
CA THR A 938 -17.51 -30.99 -7.01
C THR A 938 -16.09 -30.47 -6.86
N LEU A 939 -15.09 -31.32 -7.17
CA LEU A 939 -13.68 -30.94 -7.10
C LEU A 939 -13.21 -30.34 -8.44
N VAL A 940 -13.72 -30.86 -9.55
CA VAL A 940 -13.43 -30.38 -10.91
C VAL A 940 -14.72 -30.34 -11.72
N SER A 941 -14.97 -29.22 -12.39
CA SER A 941 -16.04 -29.02 -13.36
C SER A 941 -15.45 -28.40 -14.61
N ALA A 942 -15.37 -29.15 -15.70
CA ALA A 942 -14.76 -28.70 -16.96
C ALA A 942 -15.50 -29.26 -18.16
N ASP A 943 -15.29 -28.64 -19.31
CA ASP A 943 -15.91 -29.07 -20.56
C ASP A 943 -15.47 -30.46 -20.98
N ASN A 944 -14.21 -30.81 -20.73
CA ASN A 944 -13.68 -32.13 -20.96
C ASN A 944 -12.78 -32.57 -19.79
N VAL A 945 -13.15 -33.63 -19.10
CA VAL A 945 -12.28 -34.33 -18.15
C VAL A 945 -11.86 -35.66 -18.75
N THR A 946 -10.54 -35.89 -18.81
CA THR A 946 -9.96 -37.07 -19.47
C THR A 946 -8.95 -37.79 -18.58
N GLY A 947 -8.78 -39.10 -18.83
CA GLY A 947 -7.91 -39.96 -18.03
C GLY A 947 -8.53 -40.39 -16.70
N ARG A 948 -7.68 -40.87 -15.78
CA ARG A 948 -8.06 -41.32 -14.43
C ARG A 948 -6.98 -40.95 -13.42
N PHE A 949 -7.33 -40.89 -12.15
CA PHE A 949 -6.33 -40.85 -11.07
C PHE A 949 -5.63 -42.20 -10.95
N GLY A 950 -4.35 -42.18 -10.55
CA GLY A 950 -3.59 -43.38 -10.20
C GLY A 950 -3.94 -43.94 -8.83
N GLY A 951 -4.46 -43.09 -7.93
CA GLY A 951 -4.91 -43.46 -6.59
C GLY A 951 -5.51 -42.26 -5.86
N VAL A 952 -6.18 -42.53 -4.73
CA VAL A 952 -6.66 -41.52 -3.79
C VAL A 952 -6.10 -41.80 -2.40
N SER A 953 -5.72 -40.76 -1.67
CA SER A 953 -5.30 -40.83 -0.28
C SER A 953 -5.76 -39.59 0.47
N GLY A 954 -5.70 -39.60 1.80
CA GLY A 954 -6.14 -38.45 2.55
C GLY A 954 -6.54 -38.70 3.99
N LYS A 955 -7.21 -37.71 4.57
CA LYS A 955 -7.81 -37.73 5.90
C LYS A 955 -9.29 -37.41 5.81
N ILE A 956 -10.09 -38.06 6.64
CA ILE A 956 -11.52 -37.78 6.79
C ILE A 956 -11.91 -38.09 8.24
N GLY A 957 -13.02 -37.51 8.71
CA GLY A 957 -13.57 -37.84 10.03
C GLY A 957 -13.82 -39.36 10.15
N PRO A 958 -13.51 -40.00 11.30
CA PRO A 958 -13.53 -41.45 11.43
C PRO A 958 -14.94 -42.07 11.31
N GLY A 959 -16.00 -41.27 11.39
CA GLY A 959 -17.39 -41.68 11.20
C GLY A 959 -17.92 -41.41 9.79
N LEU A 960 -17.07 -41.03 8.83
CA LEU A 960 -17.45 -40.67 7.47
C LEU A 960 -16.64 -41.49 6.45
N ASP A 961 -17.25 -41.78 5.31
CA ASP A 961 -16.56 -42.32 4.13
C ASP A 961 -16.71 -41.34 2.95
N ALA A 962 -15.72 -41.33 2.06
CA ALA A 962 -15.69 -40.52 0.85
C ALA A 962 -15.49 -41.38 -0.40
N THR A 963 -16.30 -41.14 -1.43
CA THR A 963 -16.18 -41.77 -2.75
C THR A 963 -15.97 -40.71 -3.83
N VAL A 964 -14.93 -40.87 -4.65
CA VAL A 964 -14.61 -39.98 -5.77
C VAL A 964 -14.96 -40.65 -7.10
N VAL A 965 -15.75 -39.97 -7.93
CA VAL A 965 -16.17 -40.45 -9.25
C VAL A 965 -15.69 -39.48 -10.33
N VAL A 966 -15.03 -40.02 -11.35
CA VAL A 966 -14.60 -39.26 -12.53
C VAL A 966 -15.60 -39.49 -13.67
N SER A 967 -16.07 -38.39 -14.27
CA SER A 967 -16.92 -38.38 -15.46
C SER A 967 -16.27 -37.57 -16.57
N ALA A 968 -16.85 -37.56 -17.77
CA ALA A 968 -16.36 -36.73 -18.88
C ALA A 968 -16.47 -35.22 -18.62
N LYS A 969 -17.23 -34.79 -17.60
CA LYS A 969 -17.51 -33.38 -17.28
C LYS A 969 -16.99 -32.95 -15.91
N GLY A 970 -16.47 -33.87 -15.10
CA GLY A 970 -16.06 -33.50 -13.75
C GLY A 970 -15.58 -34.63 -12.86
N VAL A 971 -15.02 -34.23 -11.73
CA VAL A 971 -14.62 -35.08 -10.61
C VAL A 971 -15.52 -34.74 -9.42
N ASN A 972 -16.38 -35.70 -9.06
CA ASN A 972 -17.36 -35.54 -7.98
C ASN A 972 -16.93 -36.32 -6.74
N LEU A 973 -17.14 -35.74 -5.57
CA LEU A 973 -16.88 -36.32 -4.26
C LEU A 973 -18.23 -36.49 -3.54
N THR A 974 -18.50 -37.70 -3.05
CA THR A 974 -19.66 -37.97 -2.18
C THR A 974 -19.16 -38.38 -0.80
N VAL A 975 -19.61 -37.69 0.23
CA VAL A 975 -19.30 -37.97 1.64
C VAL A 975 -20.55 -38.52 2.32
N THR A 976 -20.41 -39.67 2.97
CA THR A 976 -21.50 -40.35 3.70
C THR A 976 -21.06 -40.74 5.09
N ALA A 977 -22.00 -41.16 5.94
CA ALA A 977 -21.65 -41.86 7.18
C ALA A 977 -20.85 -43.13 6.85
N GLY A 978 -19.83 -43.44 7.66
CA GLY A 978 -18.85 -44.46 7.31
C GLY A 978 -17.81 -44.75 8.40
N SER A 979 -16.66 -45.25 7.98
CA SER A 979 -15.60 -45.81 8.83
C SER A 979 -14.23 -45.13 8.68
N GLY A 980 -14.18 -43.96 8.03
CA GLY A 980 -12.96 -43.19 7.81
C GLY A 980 -12.26 -43.50 6.48
N ARG A 981 -12.96 -44.08 5.50
CA ARG A 981 -12.36 -44.52 4.21
C ARG A 981 -12.52 -43.46 3.13
N ILE A 982 -11.51 -43.36 2.27
CA ILE A 982 -11.55 -42.56 1.04
C ILE A 982 -11.25 -43.51 -0.13
N MET A 983 -12.12 -43.56 -1.13
CA MET A 983 -12.03 -44.52 -2.23
C MET A 983 -12.28 -43.85 -3.59
N LEU A 984 -11.62 -44.36 -4.63
CA LEU A 984 -11.99 -44.09 -6.03
C LEU A 984 -13.12 -45.04 -6.41
N GLY A 985 -14.22 -44.49 -6.92
CA GLY A 985 -15.41 -45.21 -7.35
C GLY A 985 -15.35 -45.72 -8.78
#